data_AF-A0A814J4T5-F1
#
_entry.id   AF-A0A814J4T5-F1
#
_cell.length_a   1.000
_cell.length_b   1.000
_cell.length_c   1.000
_cell.angle_alpha   90.00
_cell.angle_beta   90.00
_cell.angle_gamma   90.00
#
_symmetry.space_group_name_H-M   'P 1'
#
loop_
_entity.id
_entity.type
_entity.pdbx_description
1 polymer ?
#
loop_
_entity_poly.entity_id
_entity_poly.type
_entity_poly.pdbx_seq_one_letter_code
_entity_poly.pdbx_strand_id
1 'polypeptide(L)'
;MLHTTVTIDQIQEAFDQFNRGQKYLYNNLITTIKDNQTNEIYLVELFDELRDNVDLFENMNEQFLDFLQFQINWTKQTKVVLDAFSSFQITVISKMLHTTITIDQIQEAFDQFNRGQKYLYNNLITTIKDNQTNEIYLVELFDELRDNVDLFENMNEQFLDFLQFQINWTKQSKVVLDAFSSFQITLISSNTNHTERYLNFLFTLFAIPETSIHDFAHETLQQLVLIVPLASNLLCSIADHQFPFMTKDKDIQIIYIKNLLRLLSYLSIERLRFLEIILSKLIRIDVHASRQDILHSERYYIENELVFPLEQQQQHDTNQMKHDQADKLDCLMYSMFEYITNISMRNGKFNYEQTKLLFKDLLNIFNKLFLPTHDSSHVQFLIFYICSFHTNFSDEFMNNCWKIFVSPTVSMTFRQAAICYLCSLMARANYISIKSVLTIAQSMVDWLHAYINTLERNSGNSNPNRHLPFYAICQAVLYIFIYRHQEIVRLSDGIQTIIQWRLSRIISSELNPLKFCLPAITLRFAQLARNYQIVFCYSIIETNNRYSLPELFSIDDHHNNTSPLLPSNILHSYFPFDPYVLKRSSIFIRPIYIDYRDENEDLNTMKDLDDRNQQDIDDSDDILTSMIMSTTPNDFDPTDRISSLSISIKNSHHRSSKLPFGRSPGFRTVS
;
A
#
# COMPACT_ATOMS: atom_id res chain seq x y z
N MET A 1 34.27 -60.57 52.98
CA MET A 1 35.34 -59.80 52.32
C MET A 1 34.94 -58.34 52.46
N LEU A 2 35.88 -57.47 52.85
CA LEU A 2 35.61 -56.06 53.14
C LEU A 2 34.89 -55.40 51.95
N HIS A 3 33.71 -54.83 52.19
CA HIS A 3 33.04 -53.95 51.25
C HIS A 3 33.89 -52.69 51.12
N THR A 4 34.67 -52.57 50.05
CA THR A 4 35.30 -51.32 49.67
C THR A 4 34.25 -50.45 49.00
N THR A 5 33.41 -49.79 49.79
CA THR A 5 32.58 -48.69 49.32
C THR A 5 33.50 -47.52 49.02
N VAL A 6 33.54 -47.07 47.76
CA VAL A 6 34.24 -45.83 47.42
C VAL A 6 33.46 -44.70 48.06
N THR A 7 34.09 -43.97 48.98
CA THR A 7 33.43 -42.84 49.63
C THR A 7 33.47 -41.60 48.74
N ILE A 8 32.52 -40.69 48.90
CA ILE A 8 32.49 -39.46 48.12
C ILE A 8 33.79 -38.65 48.20
N ASP A 9 34.44 -38.60 49.37
CA ASP A 9 35.72 -37.91 49.56
C ASP A 9 36.81 -38.44 48.61
N GLN A 10 36.80 -39.74 48.31
CA GLN A 10 37.74 -40.37 47.38
C GLN A 10 37.43 -40.01 45.92
N ILE A 11 36.14 -39.87 45.58
CA ILE A 11 35.70 -39.43 44.25
C ILE A 11 36.08 -37.97 44.03
N GLN A 12 35.82 -37.11 45.03
CA GLN A 12 36.16 -35.70 44.99
C GLN A 12 37.67 -35.47 44.92
N GLU A 13 38.47 -36.18 45.73
CA GLU A 13 39.94 -36.09 45.67
C GLU A 13 40.49 -36.58 44.32
N ALA A 14 39.89 -37.63 43.74
CA ALA A 14 40.27 -38.12 42.41
C ALA A 14 39.95 -37.10 41.31
N PHE A 15 38.82 -36.41 41.38
CA PHE A 15 38.44 -35.35 40.44
C PHE A 15 39.30 -34.10 40.61
N ASP A 16 39.62 -33.69 41.84
CA ASP A 16 40.52 -32.57 42.13
C ASP A 16 41.94 -32.82 41.60
N GLN A 17 42.47 -34.03 41.76
CA GLN A 17 43.76 -34.40 41.19
C GLN A 17 43.73 -34.41 39.66
N PHE A 18 42.65 -34.93 39.07
CA PHE A 18 42.47 -34.96 37.62
C PHE A 18 42.47 -33.55 37.02
N ASN A 19 41.74 -32.62 37.65
CA ASN A 19 41.70 -31.21 37.26
C ASN A 19 43.05 -30.49 37.41
N ARG A 20 43.92 -30.98 38.30
CA ARG A 20 45.31 -30.51 38.46
C ARG A 20 46.31 -31.22 37.52
N GLY A 21 45.83 -32.04 36.58
CA GLY A 21 46.64 -32.77 35.60
C GLY A 21 47.27 -34.07 36.12
N GLN A 22 46.93 -34.51 37.34
CA GLN A 22 47.45 -35.73 37.96
C GLN A 22 46.40 -36.85 37.84
N LYS A 23 46.73 -37.92 37.09
CA LYS A 23 45.77 -39.00 36.76
C LYS A 23 45.81 -40.21 37.69
N TYR A 24 46.64 -40.22 38.73
CA TYR A 24 46.89 -41.43 39.53
C TYR A 24 45.65 -41.90 40.30
N LEU A 25 45.04 -41.04 41.14
CA LEU A 25 43.82 -41.40 41.87
C LEU A 25 42.63 -41.62 40.94
N TYR A 26 42.50 -40.83 39.88
CA TYR A 26 41.46 -40.99 38.87
C TYR A 26 41.53 -42.35 38.15
N ASN A 27 42.73 -42.78 37.74
CA ASN A 27 42.91 -44.10 37.12
C ASN A 27 42.65 -45.22 38.13
N ASN A 28 43.06 -45.07 39.39
CA ASN A 28 42.76 -46.05 40.44
C ASN A 28 41.26 -46.16 40.71
N LEU A 29 40.53 -45.04 40.68
CA LEU A 29 39.07 -45.02 40.80
C LEU A 29 38.43 -45.80 39.65
N ILE A 30 38.85 -45.51 38.40
CA ILE A 30 38.37 -46.23 37.20
C ILE A 30 38.67 -47.74 37.30
N THR A 31 39.87 -48.15 37.70
CA THR A 31 40.20 -49.58 37.84
C THR A 31 39.38 -50.23 38.93
N THR A 32 39.15 -49.55 40.05
CA THR A 32 38.32 -50.06 41.16
C THR A 32 36.87 -50.25 40.72
N ILE A 33 36.32 -49.31 39.94
CA ILE A 33 34.98 -49.44 39.36
C ILE A 33 34.94 -50.60 38.35
N LYS A 34 35.98 -50.77 37.52
CA LYS A 34 36.10 -51.90 36.57
C LYS A 34 36.16 -53.25 37.25
N ASP A 35 36.95 -53.37 38.31
CA ASP A 35 37.15 -54.62 39.04
C ASP A 35 35.89 -55.03 39.82
N ASN A 36 35.05 -54.06 40.22
CA ASN A 36 33.80 -54.29 40.94
C ASN A 36 32.54 -54.28 40.05
N GLN A 37 32.67 -54.33 38.71
CA GLN A 37 31.51 -54.29 37.79
C GLN A 37 30.50 -55.44 37.98
N THR A 38 30.88 -56.54 38.61
CA THR A 38 29.98 -57.67 38.88
C THR A 38 29.28 -57.58 40.24
N ASN A 39 29.58 -56.57 41.05
CA ASN A 39 29.02 -56.39 42.38
C ASN A 39 27.84 -55.40 42.33
N GLU A 40 26.62 -55.96 42.40
CA GLU A 40 25.36 -55.21 42.33
C GLU A 40 25.27 -54.13 43.43
N ILE A 41 25.58 -54.49 44.69
CA ILE A 41 25.47 -53.58 45.84
C ILE A 41 26.40 -52.38 45.67
N TYR A 42 27.63 -52.65 45.23
CA TYR A 42 28.63 -51.60 45.01
C TYR A 42 28.21 -50.60 43.93
N LEU A 43 27.63 -51.06 42.82
CA LEU A 43 27.21 -50.17 41.73
C LEU A 43 25.98 -49.34 42.10
N VAL A 44 25.04 -49.91 42.85
CA VAL A 44 23.86 -49.16 43.34
C VAL A 44 24.30 -48.06 44.31
N GLU A 45 25.13 -48.40 45.31
CA GLU A 45 25.66 -47.41 46.27
C GLU A 45 26.45 -46.31 45.55
N LEU A 46 27.30 -46.66 44.58
CA LEU A 46 28.04 -45.69 43.78
C LEU A 46 27.10 -44.74 43.00
N PHE A 47 26.07 -45.26 42.33
CA PHE A 47 25.17 -44.40 41.55
C PHE A 47 24.24 -43.57 42.43
N ASP A 48 23.82 -44.06 43.58
CA ASP A 48 23.07 -43.29 44.56
C ASP A 48 23.93 -42.15 45.14
N GLU A 49 25.19 -42.42 45.49
CA GLU A 49 26.11 -41.42 46.05
C GLU A 49 26.52 -40.36 45.01
N LEU A 50 26.70 -40.77 43.74
CA LEU A 50 26.91 -39.85 42.61
C LEU A 50 25.65 -39.03 42.28
N ARG A 51 24.45 -39.61 42.42
CA ARG A 51 23.17 -38.90 42.22
C ARG A 51 22.94 -37.85 43.30
N ASP A 52 23.28 -38.18 44.55
CA ASP A 52 23.06 -37.25 45.67
C ASP A 52 24.07 -36.09 45.66
N ASN A 53 25.15 -36.19 44.86
CA ASN A 53 26.24 -35.20 44.79
C ASN A 53 26.63 -34.85 43.34
N VAL A 54 25.63 -34.54 42.52
CA VAL A 54 25.80 -34.19 41.11
C VAL A 54 26.64 -32.92 40.89
N ASP A 55 26.82 -32.09 41.91
CA ASP A 55 27.63 -30.85 41.89
C ASP A 55 29.10 -31.12 41.51
N LEU A 56 29.58 -32.34 41.77
CA LEU A 56 30.92 -32.79 41.39
C LEU A 56 31.16 -32.78 39.87
N PHE A 57 30.10 -32.68 39.06
CA PHE A 57 30.17 -32.72 37.60
C PHE A 57 30.12 -31.34 36.92
N GLU A 58 29.99 -30.24 37.66
CA GLU A 58 29.98 -28.87 37.11
C GLU A 58 31.29 -28.50 36.37
N ASN A 59 32.42 -29.12 36.74
CA ASN A 59 33.75 -28.80 36.21
C ASN A 59 34.21 -29.68 35.03
N MET A 60 33.30 -30.10 34.13
CA MET A 60 33.62 -30.77 32.85
C MET A 60 34.37 -32.13 32.99
N ASN A 61 33.86 -33.02 33.85
CA ASN A 61 34.34 -34.42 33.89
C ASN A 61 33.65 -35.31 32.83
N GLU A 62 33.54 -34.82 31.58
CA GLU A 62 32.95 -35.58 30.45
C GLU A 62 33.62 -36.96 30.29
N GLN A 63 34.92 -37.05 30.52
CA GLN A 63 35.68 -38.31 30.44
C GLN A 63 35.24 -39.36 31.47
N PHE A 64 34.70 -38.93 32.61
CA PHE A 64 34.18 -39.85 33.63
C PHE A 64 32.77 -40.31 33.29
N LEU A 65 31.93 -39.40 32.77
CA LEU A 65 30.60 -39.75 32.28
C LEU A 65 30.69 -40.71 31.08
N ASP A 66 31.62 -40.48 30.15
CA ASP A 66 31.93 -41.40 29.04
C ASP A 66 32.40 -42.76 29.54
N PHE A 67 33.24 -42.77 30.59
CA PHE A 67 33.68 -44.01 31.22
C PHE A 67 32.49 -44.80 31.76
N LEU A 68 31.60 -44.17 32.53
CA LEU A 68 30.42 -44.81 33.07
C LEU A 68 29.50 -45.31 31.94
N GLN A 69 29.26 -44.50 30.92
CA GLN A 69 28.32 -44.82 29.85
C GLN A 69 28.82 -45.91 28.89
N PHE A 70 30.11 -45.91 28.53
CA PHE A 70 30.63 -46.77 27.46
C PHE A 70 31.57 -47.88 27.92
N GLN A 71 32.19 -47.80 29.11
CA GLN A 71 33.16 -48.79 29.58
C GLN A 71 32.61 -49.76 30.64
N ILE A 72 31.36 -49.58 31.08
CA ILE A 72 30.64 -50.55 31.91
C ILE A 72 29.87 -51.53 31.03
N ASN A 73 29.94 -52.82 31.34
CA ASN A 73 29.21 -53.84 30.59
C ASN A 73 27.73 -53.91 31.02
N TRP A 74 26.91 -53.00 30.49
CA TRP A 74 25.49 -52.88 30.81
C TRP A 74 24.64 -54.12 30.46
N THR A 75 25.08 -54.96 29.53
CA THR A 75 24.32 -56.16 29.10
C THR A 75 24.25 -57.26 30.16
N LYS A 76 25.14 -57.23 31.15
CA LYS A 76 25.24 -58.22 32.23
C LYS A 76 24.70 -57.70 33.58
N GLN A 77 24.18 -56.48 33.63
CA GLN A 77 23.74 -55.84 34.86
C GLN A 77 22.30 -56.22 35.22
N THR A 78 22.02 -56.24 36.52
CA THR A 78 20.68 -56.45 37.09
C THR A 78 19.80 -55.22 36.87
N LYS A 79 18.48 -55.43 36.87
CA LYS A 79 17.49 -54.34 36.72
C LYS A 79 17.68 -53.22 37.75
N VAL A 80 18.03 -53.54 38.99
CA VAL A 80 18.22 -52.56 40.09
C VAL A 80 19.35 -51.57 39.78
N VAL A 81 20.47 -52.07 39.24
CA VAL A 81 21.61 -51.24 38.81
C VAL A 81 21.25 -50.35 37.62
N LEU A 82 20.48 -50.88 36.67
CA LEU A 82 19.99 -50.10 35.53
C LEU A 82 19.04 -48.98 35.97
N ASP A 83 18.15 -49.26 36.91
CA ASP A 83 17.22 -48.27 37.48
C ASP A 83 18.01 -47.17 38.24
N ALA A 84 18.99 -47.55 39.06
CA ALA A 84 19.88 -46.61 39.77
C ALA A 84 20.69 -45.72 38.81
N PHE A 85 21.28 -46.31 37.76
CA PHE A 85 22.02 -45.56 36.74
C PHE A 85 21.10 -44.63 35.94
N SER A 86 19.89 -45.07 35.58
CA SER A 86 18.91 -44.23 34.90
C SER A 86 18.49 -43.05 35.77
N SER A 87 18.29 -43.26 37.07
CA SER A 87 17.99 -42.20 38.02
C SER A 87 19.13 -41.19 38.12
N PHE A 88 20.38 -41.66 38.21
CA PHE A 88 21.58 -40.82 38.17
C PHE A 88 21.66 -40.01 36.88
N GLN A 89 21.49 -40.66 35.72
CA GLN A 89 21.52 -39.99 34.41
C GLN A 89 20.44 -38.92 34.29
N ILE A 90 19.21 -39.20 34.75
CA ILE A 90 18.12 -38.21 34.75
C ILE A 90 18.50 -37.01 35.63
N THR A 91 19.07 -37.23 36.82
CA THR A 91 19.48 -36.13 37.70
C THR A 91 20.65 -35.32 37.14
N VAL A 92 21.66 -35.98 36.54
CA VAL A 92 22.78 -35.30 35.86
C VAL A 92 22.30 -34.51 34.65
N ILE A 93 21.44 -35.10 33.81
CA ILE A 93 20.87 -34.43 32.63
C ILE A 93 20.00 -33.26 33.07
N SER A 94 19.16 -33.42 34.10
CA SER A 94 18.38 -32.32 34.68
C SER A 94 19.29 -31.19 35.14
N LYS A 95 20.37 -31.49 35.88
CA LYS A 95 21.28 -30.48 36.42
C LYS A 95 22.17 -29.81 35.36
N MET A 96 22.63 -30.57 34.36
CA MET A 96 23.37 -30.04 33.21
C MET A 96 22.47 -29.24 32.25
N LEU A 97 21.17 -29.55 32.18
CA LEU A 97 20.17 -28.72 31.50
C LEU A 97 19.84 -27.44 32.29
N HIS A 98 19.94 -27.48 33.62
CA HIS A 98 19.85 -26.30 34.51
C HIS A 98 21.10 -25.42 34.47
N THR A 99 21.62 -25.10 33.28
CA THR A 99 22.28 -23.80 33.06
C THR A 99 21.23 -22.68 33.03
N THR A 100 20.33 -22.65 34.01
CA THR A 100 19.32 -21.62 34.17
C THR A 100 19.96 -20.46 34.90
N ILE A 101 19.95 -19.28 34.28
CA ILE A 101 20.35 -18.05 34.97
C ILE A 101 19.38 -17.87 36.14
N THR A 102 19.88 -17.86 37.38
CA THR A 102 19.02 -17.66 38.55
C THR A 102 18.58 -16.20 38.67
N ILE A 103 17.41 -15.92 39.25
CA ILE A 103 16.97 -14.56 39.61
C ILE A 103 18.08 -13.76 40.29
N ASP A 104 18.83 -14.37 41.20
CA ASP A 104 19.89 -13.70 41.94
C ASP A 104 20.99 -13.18 41.00
N GLN A 105 21.34 -13.92 39.94
CA GLN A 105 22.29 -13.48 38.92
C GLN A 105 21.72 -12.33 38.07
N ILE A 106 20.42 -12.36 37.76
CA ILE A 106 19.73 -11.28 37.03
C ILE A 106 19.70 -10.01 37.89
N GLN A 107 19.34 -10.14 39.16
CA GLN A 107 19.30 -9.05 40.13
C GLN A 107 20.68 -8.44 40.35
N GLU A 108 21.71 -9.27 40.55
CA GLU A 108 23.09 -8.79 40.71
C GLU A 108 23.57 -8.06 39.45
N ALA A 109 23.25 -8.58 38.26
CA ALA A 109 23.58 -7.92 37.01
C ALA A 109 22.90 -6.56 36.85
N PHE A 110 21.62 -6.44 37.25
CA PHE A 110 20.89 -5.16 37.23
C PHE A 110 21.41 -4.17 38.28
N ASP A 111 21.73 -4.65 39.49
CA ASP A 111 22.31 -3.82 40.55
C ASP A 111 23.68 -3.25 40.15
N GLN A 112 24.55 -4.07 39.56
CA GLN A 112 25.83 -3.62 39.04
C GLN A 112 25.66 -2.65 37.88
N PHE A 113 24.70 -2.92 36.98
CA PHE A 113 24.40 -2.04 35.87
C PHE A 113 23.94 -0.64 36.34
N ASN A 114 23.05 -0.60 37.34
CA ASN A 114 22.58 0.64 37.96
C ASN A 114 23.71 1.40 38.69
N ARG A 115 24.75 0.70 39.12
CA ARG A 115 25.99 1.28 39.69
C ARG A 115 27.02 1.67 38.61
N GLY A 116 26.71 1.50 37.32
CA GLY A 116 27.56 1.84 36.19
C GLY A 116 28.54 0.75 35.75
N GLN A 117 28.50 -0.44 36.36
CA GLN A 117 29.34 -1.59 36.03
C GLN A 117 28.60 -2.53 35.07
N LYS A 118 29.12 -2.68 33.84
CA LYS A 118 28.43 -3.42 32.76
C LYS A 118 28.89 -4.86 32.56
N TYR A 119 29.86 -5.35 33.34
CA TYR A 119 30.50 -6.64 33.09
C TYR A 119 29.51 -7.82 33.22
N LEU A 120 28.87 -7.97 34.39
CA LEU A 120 27.89 -9.04 34.59
C LEU A 120 26.67 -8.92 33.67
N TYR A 121 26.22 -7.68 33.43
CA TYR A 121 25.13 -7.40 32.49
C TYR A 121 25.46 -7.84 31.05
N ASN A 122 26.66 -7.53 30.56
CA ASN A 122 27.10 -7.94 29.24
C ASN A 122 27.28 -9.46 29.15
N ASN A 123 27.81 -10.09 30.21
CA ASN A 123 27.92 -11.54 30.28
C ASN A 123 26.55 -12.21 30.21
N LEU A 124 25.56 -11.68 30.93
CA LEU A 124 24.19 -12.16 30.89
C LEU A 124 23.59 -12.03 29.48
N ILE A 125 23.81 -10.89 28.81
CA ILE A 125 23.39 -10.71 27.41
C ILE A 125 24.08 -11.72 26.49
N THR A 126 25.38 -11.97 26.64
CA THR A 126 26.09 -12.96 25.82
C THR A 126 25.57 -14.37 26.05
N THR A 127 25.33 -14.75 27.32
CA THR A 127 24.75 -16.07 27.64
C THR A 127 23.39 -16.25 27.00
N ILE A 128 22.51 -15.23 27.05
CA ILE A 128 21.20 -15.30 26.39
C ILE A 128 21.35 -15.38 24.87
N LYS A 129 22.32 -14.66 24.27
CA LYS A 129 22.60 -14.74 22.82
C LYS A 129 23.09 -16.11 22.39
N ASP A 130 23.98 -16.71 23.17
CA ASP A 130 24.56 -18.02 22.87
C ASP A 130 23.52 -19.14 23.03
N ASN A 131 22.58 -18.99 23.95
CA ASN A 131 21.50 -19.95 24.21
C ASN A 131 20.20 -19.69 23.43
N GLN A 132 20.17 -18.80 22.42
CA GLN A 132 18.93 -18.46 21.68
C GLN A 132 18.26 -19.65 20.99
N THR A 133 18.99 -20.74 20.74
CA THR A 133 18.44 -21.95 20.11
C THR A 133 17.84 -22.93 21.11
N ASN A 134 18.05 -22.73 22.42
CA ASN A 134 17.54 -23.62 23.46
C ASN A 134 16.14 -23.15 23.92
N GLU A 135 15.12 -23.86 23.44
CA GLU A 135 13.71 -23.58 23.72
C GLU A 135 13.38 -23.63 25.23
N ILE A 136 13.88 -24.65 25.93
CA ILE A 136 13.60 -24.88 27.35
C ILE A 136 14.18 -23.72 28.18
N TYR A 137 15.42 -23.35 27.89
CA TYR A 137 16.11 -22.26 28.57
C TYR A 137 15.36 -20.92 28.43
N LEU A 138 14.86 -20.60 27.23
CA LEU A 138 14.13 -19.35 27.00
C LEU A 138 12.77 -19.33 27.71
N VAL A 139 12.06 -20.46 27.73
CA VAL A 139 10.77 -20.56 28.44
C VAL A 139 10.98 -20.37 29.94
N GLU A 140 11.95 -21.09 30.54
CA GLU A 140 12.26 -20.97 31.97
C GLU A 140 12.69 -19.53 32.32
N LEU A 141 13.53 -18.90 31.49
CA LEU A 141 13.93 -17.50 31.66
C LEU A 141 12.71 -16.55 31.65
N PHE A 142 11.79 -16.70 30.70
CA PHE A 142 10.63 -15.80 30.62
C PHE A 142 9.61 -16.05 31.72
N ASP A 143 9.43 -17.30 32.16
CA ASP A 143 8.60 -17.63 33.32
C ASP A 143 9.18 -17.01 34.60
N GLU A 144 10.50 -17.11 34.78
CA GLU A 144 11.20 -16.55 35.93
C GLU A 144 11.17 -15.00 35.95
N LEU A 145 11.31 -14.36 34.78
CA LEU A 145 11.13 -12.91 34.62
C LEU A 145 9.68 -12.46 34.85
N ARG A 146 8.69 -13.26 34.44
CA ARG A 146 7.26 -13.00 34.68
C ARG A 146 6.94 -13.02 36.17
N ASP A 147 7.54 -13.93 36.91
CA ASP A 147 7.27 -14.06 38.34
C ASP A 147 7.96 -12.94 39.15
N ASN A 148 8.92 -12.22 38.56
CA ASN A 148 9.71 -11.14 39.19
C ASN A 148 9.64 -9.81 38.42
N VAL A 149 8.43 -9.40 38.03
CA VAL A 149 8.19 -8.17 37.25
C VAL A 149 8.64 -6.89 37.97
N ASP A 150 8.67 -6.89 39.30
CA ASP A 150 9.07 -5.75 40.14
C ASP A 150 10.52 -5.28 39.85
N LEU A 151 11.36 -6.15 39.29
CA LEU A 151 12.74 -5.83 38.89
C LEU A 151 12.83 -4.76 37.80
N PHE A 152 11.73 -4.50 37.08
CA PHE A 152 11.69 -3.58 35.97
C PHE A 152 11.18 -2.18 36.32
N GLU A 153 10.85 -1.90 37.59
CA GLU A 153 10.45 -0.55 38.04
C GLU A 153 11.58 0.49 37.94
N ASN A 154 12.85 0.05 38.03
CA ASN A 154 14.03 0.92 38.24
C ASN A 154 14.95 1.06 37.01
N MET A 155 14.44 1.44 35.82
CA MET A 155 15.26 1.84 34.65
C MET A 155 16.06 0.73 33.92
N ASN A 156 15.59 -0.52 33.95
CA ASN A 156 16.18 -1.62 33.15
C ASN A 156 15.67 -1.66 31.71
N GLU A 157 15.38 -0.49 31.11
CA GLU A 157 14.86 -0.37 29.75
C GLU A 157 15.83 -0.97 28.72
N GLN A 158 17.15 -0.84 28.92
CA GLN A 158 18.12 -1.42 27.97
C GLN A 158 18.02 -2.95 27.87
N PHE A 159 17.61 -3.61 28.96
CA PHE A 159 17.43 -5.06 28.94
C PHE A 159 16.18 -5.47 28.16
N LEU A 160 15.09 -4.72 28.33
CA LEU A 160 13.89 -4.92 27.52
C LEU A 160 14.18 -4.68 26.03
N ASP A 161 15.13 -3.80 25.67
CA ASP A 161 15.47 -3.46 24.26
C ASP A 161 16.26 -4.60 23.67
N PHE A 162 17.17 -5.15 24.47
CA PHE A 162 17.88 -6.38 24.14
C PHE A 162 16.90 -7.52 23.87
N LEU A 163 15.97 -7.81 24.78
CA LEU A 163 14.99 -8.88 24.60
C LEU A 163 14.14 -8.64 23.34
N GLN A 164 13.58 -7.43 23.17
CA GLN A 164 12.66 -7.12 22.07
C GLN A 164 13.38 -7.08 20.71
N PHE A 165 14.51 -6.38 20.58
CA PHE A 165 15.09 -6.09 19.26
C PHE A 165 16.34 -6.88 18.89
N GLN A 166 17.01 -7.54 19.84
CA GLN A 166 18.25 -8.30 19.56
C GLN A 166 18.06 -9.81 19.55
N ILE A 167 16.92 -10.32 20.04
CA ILE A 167 16.55 -11.73 19.90
C ILE A 167 15.96 -11.97 18.51
N ASN A 168 16.39 -13.05 17.86
CA ASN A 168 15.86 -13.41 16.56
C ASN A 168 14.55 -14.19 16.69
N TRP A 169 13.44 -13.46 16.77
CA TRP A 169 12.09 -14.02 16.94
C TRP A 169 11.60 -14.88 15.78
N THR A 170 12.19 -14.76 14.58
CA THR A 170 11.80 -15.57 13.41
C THR A 170 12.12 -17.06 13.56
N LYS A 171 13.13 -17.38 14.34
CA LYS A 171 13.59 -18.77 14.53
C LYS A 171 12.97 -19.46 15.74
N GLN A 172 12.13 -18.75 16.51
CA GLN A 172 11.63 -19.24 17.79
C GLN A 172 10.35 -20.07 17.63
N SER A 173 10.17 -21.02 18.55
CA SER A 173 8.95 -21.84 18.60
C SER A 173 7.76 -21.03 19.11
N LYS A 174 6.55 -21.52 18.85
CA LYS A 174 5.33 -20.91 19.40
C LYS A 174 5.33 -20.87 20.94
N VAL A 175 5.90 -21.89 21.59
CA VAL A 175 5.93 -21.97 23.07
C VAL A 175 6.75 -20.83 23.67
N VAL A 176 7.90 -20.52 23.06
CA VAL A 176 8.76 -19.40 23.49
C VAL A 176 8.07 -18.06 23.27
N LEU A 177 7.40 -17.90 22.14
CA LEU A 177 6.62 -16.69 21.84
C LEU A 177 5.50 -16.49 22.88
N ASP A 178 4.74 -17.53 23.18
CA ASP A 178 3.65 -17.49 24.16
C ASP A 178 4.16 -17.17 25.59
N ALA A 179 5.32 -17.74 25.98
CA ALA A 179 5.98 -17.42 27.25
C ALA A 179 6.43 -15.95 27.31
N PHE A 180 7.04 -15.43 26.23
CA PHE A 180 7.45 -14.04 26.14
C PHE A 180 6.27 -13.06 26.18
N SER A 181 5.17 -13.36 25.48
CA SER A 181 3.97 -12.53 25.51
C SER A 181 3.34 -12.52 26.89
N SER A 182 3.29 -13.67 27.58
CA SER A 182 2.82 -13.76 28.96
C SER A 182 3.64 -12.88 29.90
N PHE A 183 4.97 -12.91 29.78
CA PHE A 183 5.87 -12.01 30.51
C PHE A 183 5.56 -10.53 30.23
N GLN A 184 5.50 -10.12 28.96
CA GLN A 184 5.27 -8.72 28.58
C GLN A 184 3.89 -8.21 28.99
N ILE A 185 2.87 -9.06 28.92
CA ILE A 185 1.51 -8.72 29.36
C ILE A 185 1.47 -8.51 30.88
N THR A 186 2.10 -9.40 31.66
CA THR A 186 2.20 -9.21 33.12
C THR A 186 2.98 -7.93 33.44
N LEU A 187 4.10 -7.68 32.76
CA LEU A 187 4.89 -6.45 32.90
C LEU A 187 4.06 -5.18 32.67
N ILE A 188 3.27 -5.15 31.59
CA ILE A 188 2.41 -4.01 31.26
C ILE A 188 1.24 -3.87 32.23
N SER A 189 0.72 -4.98 32.74
CA SER A 189 -0.34 -4.97 33.74
C SER A 189 0.13 -4.38 35.08
N SER A 190 1.39 -4.60 35.44
CA SER A 190 2.01 -4.01 36.63
C SER A 190 2.46 -2.56 36.39
N ASN A 191 3.05 -2.26 35.23
CA ASN A 191 3.55 -0.93 34.89
C ASN A 191 3.16 -0.54 33.46
N THR A 192 2.17 0.35 33.35
CA THR A 192 1.63 0.81 32.07
C THR A 192 2.61 1.67 31.26
N ASN A 193 3.70 2.17 31.85
CA ASN A 193 4.70 2.97 31.14
C ASN A 193 5.40 2.18 30.01
N HIS A 194 5.47 0.85 30.12
CA HIS A 194 6.08 0.00 29.09
C HIS A 194 5.16 -0.28 27.90
N THR A 195 3.89 0.15 27.94
CA THR A 195 2.89 -0.14 26.89
C THR A 195 3.34 0.37 25.53
N GLU A 196 3.68 1.66 25.40
CA GLU A 196 4.04 2.27 24.12
C GLU A 196 5.24 1.57 23.48
N ARG A 197 6.21 1.20 24.30
CA ARG A 197 7.43 0.52 23.89
C ARG A 197 7.15 -0.88 23.34
N TYR A 198 6.36 -1.68 24.04
CA TYR A 198 6.02 -3.01 23.56
C TYR A 198 5.14 -2.97 22.31
N LEU A 199 4.20 -2.01 22.25
CA LEU A 199 3.43 -1.77 21.02
C LEU A 199 4.32 -1.39 19.84
N ASN A 200 5.35 -0.56 20.05
CA ASN A 200 6.34 -0.26 19.01
C ASN A 200 7.05 -1.52 18.54
N PHE A 201 7.45 -2.41 19.44
CA PHE A 201 8.05 -3.69 19.07
C PHE A 201 7.08 -4.55 18.24
N LEU A 202 5.81 -4.69 18.64
CA LEU A 202 4.83 -5.51 17.90
C LEU A 202 4.60 -4.99 16.47
N PHE A 203 4.67 -3.68 16.23
CA PHE A 203 4.54 -3.11 14.89
C PHE A 203 5.79 -3.28 14.02
N THR A 204 6.99 -3.43 14.59
CA THR A 204 8.17 -3.77 13.77
C THR A 204 8.05 -5.18 13.21
N LEU A 205 7.39 -6.08 13.94
CA LEU A 205 7.11 -7.45 13.50
C LEU A 205 6.18 -7.49 12.26
N PHE A 206 5.33 -6.47 12.07
CA PHE A 206 4.42 -6.41 10.91
C PHE A 206 5.15 -6.22 9.57
N ALA A 207 6.43 -5.83 9.58
CA ALA A 207 7.25 -5.70 8.38
C ALA A 207 8.04 -6.98 8.03
N ILE A 208 7.98 -8.02 8.88
CA ILE A 208 8.71 -9.28 8.70
C ILE A 208 7.88 -10.23 7.82
N PRO A 209 8.45 -11.00 6.88
CA PRO A 209 7.69 -11.85 5.96
C PRO A 209 7.09 -13.15 6.54
N GLU A 210 7.26 -13.43 7.84
CA GLU A 210 6.82 -14.69 8.45
C GLU A 210 5.43 -14.60 9.08
N THR A 211 4.52 -15.50 8.67
CA THR A 211 3.11 -15.49 9.09
C THR A 211 2.91 -15.86 10.55
N SER A 212 3.73 -16.77 11.09
CA SER A 212 3.67 -17.19 12.50
C SER A 212 3.87 -16.02 13.45
N ILE A 213 4.78 -15.10 13.10
CA ILE A 213 5.05 -13.88 13.87
C ILE A 213 3.86 -12.92 13.80
N HIS A 214 3.19 -12.82 12.65
CA HIS A 214 2.00 -11.98 12.53
C HIS A 214 0.87 -12.51 13.42
N ASP A 215 0.66 -13.83 13.44
CA ASP A 215 -0.33 -14.45 14.32
C ASP A 215 -0.03 -14.15 15.79
N PHE A 216 1.23 -14.34 16.21
CA PHE A 216 1.70 -13.98 17.54
C PHE A 216 1.44 -12.51 17.90
N ALA A 217 1.82 -11.59 17.01
CA ALA A 217 1.65 -10.16 17.24
C ALA A 217 0.16 -9.78 17.32
N HIS A 218 -0.69 -10.35 16.47
CA HIS A 218 -2.14 -10.10 16.50
C HIS A 218 -2.81 -10.68 17.74
N GLU A 219 -2.48 -11.91 18.16
CA GLU A 219 -2.99 -12.54 19.39
C GLU A 219 -2.61 -11.69 20.62
N THR A 220 -1.36 -11.24 20.69
CA THR A 220 -0.86 -10.38 21.77
C THR A 220 -1.54 -9.02 21.78
N LEU A 221 -1.69 -8.37 20.62
CA LEU A 221 -2.38 -7.07 20.52
C LEU A 221 -3.85 -7.15 20.96
N GLN A 222 -4.55 -8.25 20.64
CA GLN A 222 -5.93 -8.45 21.10
C GLN A 222 -6.01 -8.50 22.63
N GLN A 223 -5.08 -9.20 23.29
CA GLN A 223 -5.02 -9.26 24.74
C GLN A 223 -4.66 -7.90 25.36
N LEU A 224 -3.67 -7.19 24.82
CA LEU A 224 -3.25 -5.88 25.32
C LEU A 224 -4.35 -4.83 25.24
N VAL A 225 -5.13 -4.80 24.16
CA VAL A 225 -6.22 -3.82 24.00
C VAL A 225 -7.34 -4.06 25.01
N LEU A 226 -7.55 -5.31 25.45
CA LEU A 226 -8.50 -5.63 26.53
C LEU A 226 -8.00 -5.14 27.90
N ILE A 227 -6.69 -5.21 28.14
CA ILE A 227 -6.08 -4.81 29.42
C ILE A 227 -5.93 -3.29 29.51
N VAL A 228 -5.48 -2.65 28.43
CA VAL A 228 -5.21 -1.21 28.35
C VAL A 228 -6.04 -0.59 27.22
N PRO A 229 -7.28 -0.14 27.48
CA PRO A 229 -8.13 0.46 26.44
C PRO A 229 -7.51 1.71 25.79
N LEU A 230 -6.69 2.46 26.54
CA LEU A 230 -5.93 3.63 26.06
C LEU A 230 -4.90 3.27 24.99
N ALA A 231 -4.48 2.00 24.88
CA ALA A 231 -3.56 1.54 23.85
C ALA A 231 -4.09 1.82 22.44
N SER A 232 -5.41 1.73 22.23
CA SER A 232 -6.06 1.98 20.93
C SER A 232 -5.67 3.32 20.29
N ASN A 233 -5.53 4.37 21.10
CA ASN A 233 -5.11 5.70 20.63
C ASN A 233 -3.64 5.76 20.23
N LEU A 234 -2.77 5.09 21.00
CA LEU A 234 -1.34 4.99 20.73
C LEU A 234 -1.06 4.18 19.47
N LEU A 235 -1.82 3.11 19.24
CA LEU A 235 -1.69 2.24 18.07
C LEU A 235 -1.77 3.02 16.75
N CYS A 236 -2.68 3.98 16.63
CA CYS A 236 -2.78 4.79 15.42
C CYS A 236 -1.53 5.65 15.18
N SER A 237 -0.94 6.21 16.24
CA SER A 237 0.28 7.03 16.13
C SER A 237 1.48 6.17 15.75
N ILE A 238 1.60 4.99 16.38
CA ILE A 238 2.68 4.03 16.10
C ILE A 238 2.57 3.51 14.66
N ALA A 239 1.36 3.19 14.21
CA ALA A 239 1.09 2.72 12.85
C ALA A 239 1.52 3.72 11.77
N ASP A 240 1.32 5.03 12.00
CA ASP A 240 1.76 6.04 11.03
C ASP A 240 3.28 6.26 11.05
N HIS A 241 3.89 6.25 12.24
CA HIS A 241 5.34 6.45 12.41
C HIS A 241 6.16 5.27 11.86
N GLN A 242 5.71 4.04 12.08
CA GLN A 242 6.41 2.83 11.64
C GLN A 242 6.04 2.37 10.23
N PHE A 243 5.15 3.10 9.54
CA PHE A 243 4.73 2.74 8.19
C PHE A 243 5.94 2.69 7.24
N PRO A 244 6.15 1.59 6.48
CA PRO A 244 7.29 1.46 5.58
C PRO A 244 7.38 2.61 4.57
N PHE A 245 8.57 3.18 4.42
CA PHE A 245 8.80 4.25 3.44
C PHE A 245 8.58 3.74 2.00
N MET A 246 8.04 4.59 1.11
CA MET A 246 7.58 4.22 -0.24
C MET A 246 8.66 3.56 -1.14
N THR A 247 9.94 3.76 -0.85
CA THR A 247 11.03 3.12 -1.61
C THR A 247 11.31 1.68 -1.17
N LYS A 248 10.83 1.25 0.00
CA LYS A 248 10.96 -0.14 0.48
C LYS A 248 10.32 -1.13 -0.49
N ASP A 249 10.75 -2.38 -0.39
CA ASP A 249 10.27 -3.46 -1.25
C ASP A 249 8.76 -3.61 -1.20
N LYS A 250 8.21 -4.03 -2.34
CA LYS A 250 6.77 -4.24 -2.54
C LYS A 250 6.19 -5.19 -1.50
N ASP A 251 6.88 -6.28 -1.20
CA ASP A 251 6.37 -7.32 -0.30
C ASP A 251 6.22 -6.79 1.12
N ILE A 252 7.19 -6.01 1.61
CA ILE A 252 7.12 -5.37 2.94
C ILE A 252 5.91 -4.43 3.03
N GLN A 253 5.66 -3.63 1.99
CA GLN A 253 4.48 -2.74 1.92
C GLN A 253 3.17 -3.54 1.97
N ILE A 254 3.07 -4.62 1.19
CA ILE A 254 1.88 -5.47 1.13
C ILE A 254 1.63 -6.14 2.49
N ILE A 255 2.66 -6.74 3.08
CA ILE A 255 2.55 -7.46 4.36
C ILE A 255 2.10 -6.49 5.45
N TYR A 256 2.71 -5.31 5.54
CA TYR A 256 2.36 -4.31 6.54
C TYR A 256 0.90 -3.87 6.41
N ILE A 257 0.44 -3.55 5.19
CA ILE A 257 -0.96 -3.15 4.95
C ILE A 257 -1.93 -4.30 5.26
N LYS A 258 -1.61 -5.54 4.87
CA LYS A 258 -2.45 -6.70 5.20
C LYS A 258 -2.60 -6.89 6.71
N ASN A 259 -1.52 -6.71 7.47
CA ASN A 259 -1.55 -6.76 8.93
C ASN A 259 -2.36 -5.59 9.52
N LEU A 260 -2.24 -4.37 8.98
CA LEU A 260 -3.11 -3.25 9.37
C LEU A 260 -4.59 -3.52 9.06
N LEU A 261 -4.91 -4.11 7.91
CA LEU A 261 -6.28 -4.48 7.56
C LEU A 261 -6.81 -5.59 8.48
N ARG A 262 -5.95 -6.52 8.93
CA ARG A 262 -6.31 -7.53 9.93
C ARG A 262 -6.61 -6.90 11.29
N LEU A 263 -5.91 -5.84 11.71
CA LEU A 263 -6.24 -5.08 12.94
C LEU A 263 -7.69 -4.59 12.92
N LEU A 264 -8.19 -4.16 11.76
CA LEU A 264 -9.55 -3.63 11.62
C LEU A 264 -10.65 -4.66 11.90
N SER A 265 -10.32 -5.95 11.91
CA SER A 265 -11.29 -7.02 12.23
C SER A 265 -11.68 -7.03 13.71
N TYR A 266 -10.79 -6.62 14.61
CA TYR A 266 -11.02 -6.57 16.05
C TYR A 266 -10.95 -5.15 16.65
N LEU A 267 -10.34 -4.18 15.96
CA LEU A 267 -10.34 -2.76 16.32
C LEU A 267 -11.35 -1.95 15.50
N SER A 268 -12.63 -2.32 15.59
CA SER A 268 -13.66 -1.68 14.76
C SER A 268 -13.89 -0.19 15.08
N ILE A 269 -13.56 0.25 16.30
CA ILE A 269 -13.77 1.64 16.76
C ILE A 269 -12.80 2.59 16.04
N GLU A 270 -11.53 2.22 15.91
CA GLU A 270 -10.48 3.04 15.31
C GLU A 270 -10.38 2.86 13.78
N ARG A 271 -11.35 2.16 13.16
CA ARG A 271 -11.31 1.79 11.73
C ARG A 271 -11.09 2.99 10.82
N LEU A 272 -11.78 4.10 11.07
CA LEU A 272 -11.63 5.33 10.29
C LEU A 272 -10.19 5.85 10.30
N ARG A 273 -9.53 5.89 11.46
CA ARG A 273 -8.16 6.43 11.60
C ARG A 273 -7.12 5.53 10.92
N PHE A 274 -7.25 4.22 11.05
CA PHE A 274 -6.38 3.29 10.33
C PHE A 274 -6.57 3.36 8.82
N LEU A 275 -7.83 3.45 8.34
CA LEU A 275 -8.11 3.64 6.92
C LEU A 275 -7.54 4.98 6.42
N GLU A 276 -7.62 6.06 7.21
CA GLU A 276 -6.98 7.34 6.88
C GLU A 276 -5.46 7.20 6.70
N ILE A 277 -4.77 6.47 7.60
CA ILE A 277 -3.33 6.22 7.51
C ILE A 277 -3.00 5.43 6.23
N ILE A 278 -3.69 4.30 6.01
CA ILE A 278 -3.47 3.44 4.84
C ILE A 278 -3.69 4.25 3.55
N LEU A 279 -4.83 4.92 3.43
CA LEU A 279 -5.20 5.66 2.23
C LEU A 279 -4.30 6.87 1.99
N SER A 280 -3.86 7.57 3.03
CA SER A 280 -2.87 8.65 2.91
C SER A 280 -1.56 8.15 2.26
N LYS A 281 -1.10 6.94 2.60
CA LYS A 281 0.12 6.35 2.00
C LYS A 281 -0.14 5.88 0.57
N LEU A 282 -1.30 5.27 0.28
CA LEU A 282 -1.68 4.88 -1.08
C LEU A 282 -1.75 6.10 -2.01
N ILE A 283 -2.37 7.19 -1.57
CA ILE A 283 -2.42 8.45 -2.34
C ILE A 283 -1.00 8.97 -2.62
N ARG A 284 -0.10 8.92 -1.62
CA ARG A 284 1.29 9.32 -1.83
C ARG A 284 1.95 8.50 -2.93
N ILE A 285 1.80 7.16 -2.92
CA ILE A 285 2.35 6.31 -3.98
C ILE A 285 1.71 6.63 -5.34
N ASP A 286 0.39 6.83 -5.37
CA ASP A 286 -0.38 7.16 -6.58
C ASP A 286 0.05 8.48 -7.22
N VAL A 287 0.25 9.53 -6.43
CA VAL A 287 0.75 10.83 -6.93
C VAL A 287 2.19 10.73 -7.49
N HIS A 288 3.01 9.81 -6.97
CA HIS A 288 4.36 9.57 -7.51
C HIS A 288 4.35 8.67 -8.77
N ALA A 289 3.20 8.11 -9.14
CA ALA A 289 3.03 7.26 -10.31
C ALA A 289 1.91 7.83 -11.20
N SER A 290 2.21 8.93 -11.89
CA SER A 290 1.20 9.58 -12.74
C SER A 290 0.73 8.62 -13.83
N ARG A 291 -0.52 8.78 -14.26
CA ARG A 291 -1.11 7.97 -15.34
C ARG A 291 -0.25 7.98 -16.60
N GLN A 292 0.28 9.14 -16.98
CA GLN A 292 1.11 9.31 -18.18
C GLN A 292 2.43 8.54 -18.06
N ASP A 293 3.09 8.62 -16.91
CA ASP A 293 4.36 7.92 -16.66
C ASP A 293 4.18 6.40 -16.70
N ILE A 294 3.06 5.91 -16.15
CA ILE A 294 2.70 4.49 -16.20
C ILE A 294 2.50 4.05 -17.65
N LEU A 295 1.68 4.77 -18.42
CA LEU A 295 1.41 4.44 -19.81
C LEU A 295 2.68 4.50 -20.67
N HIS A 296 3.54 5.48 -20.44
CA HIS A 296 4.83 5.59 -21.13
C HIS A 296 5.71 4.38 -20.83
N SER A 297 5.84 4.00 -19.56
CA SER A 297 6.65 2.83 -19.13
C SER A 297 6.15 1.52 -19.75
N GLU A 298 4.83 1.35 -19.81
CA GLU A 298 4.20 0.18 -20.43
C GLU A 298 4.41 0.16 -21.96
N ARG A 299 4.26 1.30 -22.65
CA ARG A 299 4.52 1.41 -24.10
C ARG A 299 5.99 1.18 -24.43
N TYR A 300 6.90 1.78 -23.68
CA TYR A 300 8.34 1.62 -23.87
C TYR A 300 8.76 0.14 -23.77
N TYR A 301 8.20 -0.60 -22.80
CA TYR A 301 8.42 -2.03 -22.67
C TYR A 301 7.94 -2.81 -23.90
N ILE A 302 6.75 -2.49 -24.40
CA ILE A 302 6.20 -3.15 -25.60
C ILE A 302 7.06 -2.86 -26.83
N GLU A 303 7.48 -1.61 -27.02
CA GLU A 303 8.26 -1.21 -28.19
C GLU A 303 9.70 -1.72 -28.17
N ASN A 304 10.33 -1.84 -27.00
CA ASN A 304 11.77 -2.16 -26.89
C ASN A 304 12.07 -3.59 -26.44
N GLU A 305 11.29 -4.16 -25.50
CA GLU A 305 11.57 -5.50 -24.94
C GLU A 305 10.81 -6.62 -25.65
N LEU A 306 9.59 -6.37 -26.16
CA LEU A 306 8.84 -7.40 -26.92
C LEU A 306 9.29 -7.50 -28.38
N VAL A 307 9.87 -6.45 -28.97
CA VAL A 307 10.28 -6.42 -30.40
C VAL A 307 11.64 -7.09 -30.63
N PHE A 308 12.50 -7.16 -29.61
CA PHE A 308 13.78 -7.89 -29.65
C PHE A 308 13.75 -9.06 -28.67
N PRO A 309 13.25 -10.25 -29.05
CA PRO A 309 13.30 -11.41 -28.19
C PRO A 309 14.76 -11.86 -28.01
N LEU A 310 15.45 -11.33 -26.99
CA LEU A 310 16.64 -12.00 -26.47
C LEU A 310 16.18 -13.32 -25.85
N GLU A 311 16.87 -14.41 -26.20
CA GLU A 311 16.56 -15.80 -25.88
C GLU A 311 16.66 -16.14 -24.38
N GLN A 312 15.84 -15.51 -23.54
CA GLN A 312 15.63 -15.91 -22.16
C GLN A 312 14.13 -15.96 -21.89
N GLN A 313 13.55 -17.16 -22.06
CA GLN A 313 12.22 -17.51 -21.57
C GLN A 313 12.22 -17.52 -20.03
N GLN A 314 12.32 -16.34 -19.41
CA GLN A 314 11.73 -16.16 -18.10
C GLN A 314 10.24 -15.97 -18.32
N GLN A 315 9.41 -16.75 -17.64
CA GLN A 315 7.97 -16.56 -17.59
C GLN A 315 7.70 -15.17 -16.97
N HIS A 316 7.74 -14.12 -17.78
CA HIS A 316 7.40 -12.80 -17.33
C HIS A 316 5.90 -12.80 -16.99
N ASP A 317 5.60 -12.57 -15.72
CA ASP A 317 4.23 -12.44 -15.22
C ASP A 317 3.55 -11.29 -15.98
N THR A 318 2.67 -11.62 -16.92
CA THR A 318 1.98 -10.66 -17.79
C THR A 318 1.16 -9.65 -16.98
N ASN A 319 0.84 -9.99 -15.73
CA ASN A 319 0.06 -9.17 -14.82
C ASN A 319 0.90 -8.17 -14.01
N GLN A 320 2.24 -8.20 -14.10
CA GLN A 320 3.09 -7.23 -13.42
C GLN A 320 3.10 -5.87 -14.15
N MET A 321 3.03 -4.79 -13.38
CA MET A 321 3.24 -3.44 -13.93
C MET A 321 4.73 -3.21 -14.17
N LYS A 322 5.06 -2.47 -15.24
CA LYS A 322 6.45 -2.15 -15.60
C LYS A 322 7.01 -0.95 -14.85
N HIS A 323 6.13 -0.07 -14.38
CA HIS A 323 6.50 1.03 -13.51
C HIS A 323 6.52 0.57 -12.04
N ASP A 324 7.66 0.66 -11.35
CA ASP A 324 7.88 0.10 -10.01
C ASP A 324 6.84 0.56 -8.97
N GLN A 325 6.56 1.87 -8.91
CA GLN A 325 5.57 2.40 -7.96
C GLN A 325 4.14 2.01 -8.35
N ALA A 326 3.88 1.81 -9.64
CA ALA A 326 2.58 1.35 -10.10
C ALA A 326 2.37 -0.13 -9.77
N ASP A 327 3.42 -0.95 -9.85
CA ASP A 327 3.36 -2.37 -9.46
C ASP A 327 3.06 -2.53 -7.97
N LYS A 328 3.70 -1.68 -7.14
CA LYS A 328 3.39 -1.58 -5.71
C LYS A 328 1.94 -1.16 -5.51
N LEU A 329 1.53 -0.05 -6.11
CA LEU A 329 0.17 0.48 -5.99
C LEU A 329 -0.89 -0.54 -6.42
N ASP A 330 -0.66 -1.28 -7.50
CA ASP A 330 -1.58 -2.30 -8.02
C ASP A 330 -1.83 -3.42 -7.01
N CYS A 331 -0.77 -3.93 -6.37
CA CYS A 331 -0.91 -4.92 -5.30
C CYS A 331 -1.62 -4.37 -4.06
N LEU A 332 -1.36 -3.11 -3.70
CA LEU A 332 -2.01 -2.47 -2.55
C LEU A 332 -3.49 -2.18 -2.83
N MET A 333 -3.82 -1.69 -4.01
CA MET A 333 -5.20 -1.48 -4.47
C MET A 333 -5.97 -2.80 -4.51
N TYR A 334 -5.35 -3.87 -5.01
CA TYR A 334 -5.93 -5.22 -4.96
C TYR A 334 -6.29 -5.62 -3.52
N SER A 335 -5.37 -5.45 -2.57
CA SER A 335 -5.60 -5.79 -1.16
C SER A 335 -6.73 -4.96 -0.54
N MET A 336 -6.86 -3.69 -0.93
CA MET A 336 -7.96 -2.83 -0.50
C MET A 336 -9.31 -3.24 -1.10
N PHE A 337 -9.36 -3.59 -2.39
CA PHE A 337 -10.60 -4.10 -3.03
C PHE A 337 -11.03 -5.44 -2.43
N GLU A 338 -10.09 -6.33 -2.15
CA GLU A 338 -10.34 -7.59 -1.45
C GLU A 338 -10.92 -7.34 -0.06
N TYR A 339 -10.35 -6.39 0.70
CA TYR A 339 -10.87 -5.99 2.00
C TYR A 339 -12.31 -5.46 1.93
N ILE A 340 -12.60 -4.54 0.98
CA ILE A 340 -13.96 -4.03 0.77
C ILE A 340 -14.92 -5.17 0.43
N THR A 341 -14.50 -6.09 -0.44
CA THR A 341 -15.30 -7.25 -0.85
C THR A 341 -15.59 -8.17 0.33
N ASN A 342 -14.59 -8.49 1.14
CA ASN A 342 -14.72 -9.39 2.29
C ASN A 342 -15.65 -8.83 3.38
N ILE A 343 -15.65 -7.52 3.61
CA ILE A 343 -16.60 -6.88 4.53
C ILE A 343 -18.01 -6.84 3.93
N SER A 344 -18.10 -6.58 2.62
CA SER A 344 -19.39 -6.42 1.95
C SER A 344 -20.10 -7.75 1.70
N MET A 345 -19.35 -8.83 1.51
CA MET A 345 -19.84 -10.16 1.16
C MET A 345 -19.48 -11.16 2.27
N ARG A 346 -20.43 -11.49 3.15
CA ARG A 346 -20.25 -12.51 4.18
C ARG A 346 -20.92 -13.81 3.75
N ASN A 347 -20.13 -14.88 3.59
CA ASN A 347 -20.60 -16.18 3.09
C ASN A 347 -21.39 -16.07 1.76
N GLY A 348 -20.92 -15.20 0.86
CA GLY A 348 -21.57 -14.94 -0.43
C GLY A 348 -22.88 -14.12 -0.36
N LYS A 349 -23.27 -13.65 0.83
CA LYS A 349 -24.43 -12.76 1.01
C LYS A 349 -23.98 -11.33 1.29
N PHE A 350 -24.68 -10.38 0.67
CA PHE A 350 -24.42 -8.96 0.86
C PHE A 350 -24.79 -8.51 2.28
N ASN A 351 -23.83 -7.88 2.98
CA ASN A 351 -23.98 -7.34 4.33
C ASN A 351 -24.13 -5.82 4.29
N TYR A 352 -25.38 -5.35 4.18
CA TYR A 352 -25.68 -3.93 4.05
C TYR A 352 -25.16 -3.07 5.20
N GLU A 353 -25.34 -3.50 6.47
CA GLU A 353 -25.00 -2.67 7.63
C GLU A 353 -23.48 -2.44 7.75
N GLN A 354 -22.67 -3.49 7.60
CA GLN A 354 -21.22 -3.34 7.64
C GLN A 354 -20.68 -2.56 6.45
N THR A 355 -21.22 -2.81 5.24
CA THR A 355 -20.84 -2.05 4.03
C THR A 355 -21.19 -0.57 4.18
N LYS A 356 -22.36 -0.25 4.75
CA LYS A 356 -22.79 1.12 5.00
C LYS A 356 -21.86 1.86 5.96
N LEU A 357 -21.40 1.19 7.02
CA LEU A 357 -20.42 1.77 7.94
C LEU A 357 -19.08 2.05 7.24
N LEU A 358 -18.59 1.09 6.44
CA LEU A 358 -17.37 1.26 5.65
C LEU A 358 -17.51 2.37 4.61
N PHE A 359 -18.65 2.47 3.95
CA PHE A 359 -18.96 3.54 2.99
C PHE A 359 -18.93 4.92 3.66
N LYS A 360 -19.52 5.06 4.85
CA LYS A 360 -19.46 6.32 5.60
C LYS A 360 -18.03 6.71 5.97
N ASP A 361 -17.21 5.73 6.36
CA ASP A 361 -15.80 5.98 6.64
C ASP A 361 -15.07 6.44 5.37
N LEU A 362 -15.24 5.74 4.25
CA LEU A 362 -14.65 6.14 2.96
C LEU A 362 -15.16 7.49 2.46
N LEU A 363 -16.43 7.85 2.71
CA LEU A 363 -16.99 9.15 2.36
C LEU A 363 -16.38 10.28 3.19
N ASN A 364 -16.14 10.04 4.49
CA ASN A 364 -15.43 10.98 5.35
C ASN A 364 -13.98 11.18 4.88
N ILE A 365 -13.31 10.07 4.53
CA ILE A 365 -11.94 10.10 3.99
C ILE A 365 -11.91 10.81 2.63
N PHE A 366 -12.92 10.60 1.78
CA PHE A 366 -13.02 11.30 0.50
C PHE A 366 -13.03 12.82 0.70
N ASN A 367 -13.87 13.32 1.61
CA ASN A 367 -13.98 14.76 1.88
C ASN A 367 -12.68 15.35 2.48
N LYS A 368 -11.94 14.56 3.28
CA LYS A 368 -10.73 15.01 3.99
C LYS A 368 -9.43 14.84 3.18
N LEU A 369 -9.31 13.76 2.40
CA LEU A 369 -8.06 13.35 1.73
C LEU A 369 -8.19 13.31 0.20
N PHE A 370 -9.23 12.71 -0.37
CA PHE A 370 -9.32 12.53 -1.84
C PHE A 370 -9.71 13.82 -2.57
N LEU A 371 -10.66 14.57 -2.04
CA LEU A 371 -11.11 15.82 -2.65
C LEU A 371 -10.01 16.91 -2.66
N PRO A 372 -9.18 17.05 -1.60
CA PRO A 372 -8.12 18.05 -1.62
C PRO A 372 -6.85 17.64 -2.36
N THR A 373 -6.69 16.35 -2.68
CA THR A 373 -5.50 15.87 -3.36
C THR A 373 -5.67 15.94 -4.87
N HIS A 374 -4.73 16.59 -5.54
CA HIS A 374 -4.65 16.64 -6.99
C HIS A 374 -3.82 15.46 -7.53
N ASP A 375 -4.04 15.10 -8.80
CA ASP A 375 -3.26 14.13 -9.59
C ASP A 375 -3.26 12.65 -9.14
N SER A 376 -3.99 12.30 -8.08
CA SER A 376 -4.28 10.89 -7.75
C SER A 376 -5.15 10.27 -8.85
N SER A 377 -4.75 9.14 -9.41
CA SER A 377 -5.41 8.53 -10.58
C SER A 377 -6.13 7.22 -10.28
N HIS A 378 -5.80 6.55 -9.17
CA HIS A 378 -6.25 5.18 -8.90
C HIS A 378 -6.98 5.03 -7.57
N VAL A 379 -6.54 5.71 -6.51
CA VAL A 379 -7.07 5.46 -5.15
C VAL A 379 -8.54 5.83 -5.01
N GLN A 380 -9.02 6.84 -5.75
CA GLN A 380 -10.43 7.20 -5.85
C GLN A 380 -11.32 6.06 -6.34
N PHE A 381 -10.79 5.06 -7.06
CA PHE A 381 -11.59 3.91 -7.49
C PHE A 381 -12.09 3.05 -6.32
N LEU A 382 -11.56 3.23 -5.11
CA LEU A 382 -12.11 2.61 -3.90
C LEU A 382 -13.52 3.13 -3.58
N ILE A 383 -13.76 4.45 -3.68
CA ILE A 383 -15.10 5.01 -3.48
C ILE A 383 -16.03 4.64 -4.64
N PHE A 384 -15.50 4.56 -5.87
CA PHE A 384 -16.22 4.07 -7.05
C PHE A 384 -16.71 2.63 -6.84
N TYR A 385 -15.81 1.74 -6.39
CA TYR A 385 -16.12 0.33 -6.19
C TYR A 385 -17.14 0.11 -5.07
N ILE A 386 -16.99 0.75 -3.90
CA ILE A 386 -17.97 0.56 -2.82
C ILE A 386 -19.38 1.08 -3.21
N CYS A 387 -19.46 2.10 -4.06
CA CYS A 387 -20.73 2.60 -4.59
C CYS A 387 -21.46 1.58 -5.48
N SER A 388 -20.76 0.60 -6.07
CA SER A 388 -21.41 -0.39 -6.95
C SER A 388 -22.22 -1.44 -6.19
N PHE A 389 -22.02 -1.59 -4.87
CA PHE A 389 -22.73 -2.59 -4.07
C PHE A 389 -24.21 -2.25 -3.83
N HIS A 390 -24.56 -0.96 -3.75
CA HIS A 390 -25.93 -0.54 -3.48
C HIS A 390 -26.22 0.88 -3.98
N THR A 391 -27.39 1.08 -4.59
CA THR A 391 -27.80 2.37 -5.19
C THR A 391 -27.80 3.53 -4.19
N ASN A 392 -28.24 3.29 -2.94
CA ASN A 392 -28.17 4.30 -1.87
C ASN A 392 -26.75 4.86 -1.66
N PHE A 393 -25.69 4.05 -1.82
CA PHE A 393 -24.32 4.52 -1.64
C PHE A 393 -23.91 5.45 -2.78
N SER A 394 -24.21 5.07 -4.03
CA SER A 394 -23.98 5.95 -5.17
C SER A 394 -24.79 7.25 -5.07
N ASP A 395 -26.06 7.18 -4.65
CA ASP A 395 -26.92 8.35 -4.50
C ASP A 395 -26.42 9.28 -3.38
N GLU A 396 -25.98 8.73 -2.24
CA GLU A 396 -25.41 9.52 -1.14
C GLU A 396 -24.10 10.19 -1.55
N PHE A 397 -23.22 9.48 -2.27
CA PHE A 397 -21.97 10.05 -2.79
C PHE A 397 -22.21 11.17 -3.82
N MET A 398 -23.12 10.96 -4.77
CA MET A 398 -23.51 11.98 -5.75
C MET A 398 -24.09 13.22 -5.06
N ASN A 399 -24.98 13.03 -4.09
CA ASN A 399 -25.56 14.12 -3.30
C ASN A 399 -24.52 14.87 -2.47
N ASN A 400 -23.52 14.17 -1.90
CA ASN A 400 -22.40 14.80 -1.19
C ASN A 400 -21.62 15.73 -2.13
N CYS A 401 -21.24 15.24 -3.31
CA CYS A 401 -20.52 16.05 -4.31
C CYS A 401 -21.35 17.26 -4.78
N TRP A 402 -22.65 17.07 -5.01
CA TRP A 402 -23.57 18.15 -5.38
C TRP A 402 -23.67 19.23 -4.30
N LYS A 403 -23.81 18.84 -3.02
CA LYS A 403 -23.84 19.77 -1.88
C LYS A 403 -22.57 20.58 -1.77
N ILE A 404 -21.40 19.95 -1.95
CA ILE A 404 -20.11 20.64 -1.94
C ILE A 404 -20.04 21.67 -3.07
N PHE A 405 -20.49 21.31 -4.28
CA PHE A 405 -20.52 22.22 -5.42
C PHE A 405 -21.47 23.41 -5.23
N VAL A 406 -22.68 23.20 -4.69
CA VAL A 406 -23.68 24.27 -4.54
C VAL A 406 -23.30 25.22 -3.40
N SER A 407 -22.62 24.73 -2.36
CA SER A 407 -22.29 25.53 -1.19
C SER A 407 -21.38 26.72 -1.53
N PRO A 408 -21.79 27.97 -1.23
CA PRO A 408 -20.95 29.15 -1.46
C PRO A 408 -19.82 29.29 -0.44
N THR A 409 -19.84 28.54 0.66
CA THR A 409 -18.79 28.59 1.71
C THR A 409 -17.52 27.85 1.33
N VAL A 410 -17.60 26.96 0.33
CA VAL A 410 -16.48 26.14 -0.14
C VAL A 410 -15.72 26.89 -1.22
N SER A 411 -14.39 26.75 -1.25
CA SER A 411 -13.53 27.38 -2.26
C SER A 411 -13.90 26.94 -3.68
N MET A 412 -13.67 27.81 -4.67
CA MET A 412 -14.00 27.51 -6.08
C MET A 412 -13.28 26.25 -6.59
N THR A 413 -12.05 26.00 -6.15
CA THR A 413 -11.25 24.82 -6.51
C THR A 413 -11.89 23.52 -6.04
N PHE A 414 -12.33 23.44 -4.77
CA PHE A 414 -13.00 22.23 -4.27
C PHE A 414 -14.37 22.03 -4.88
N ARG A 415 -15.09 23.12 -5.20
CA ARG A 415 -16.35 23.05 -5.95
C ARG A 415 -16.11 22.46 -7.34
N GLN A 416 -15.08 22.92 -8.06
CA GLN A 416 -14.68 22.37 -9.35
C GLN A 416 -14.28 20.88 -9.24
N ALA A 417 -13.47 20.51 -8.25
CA ALA A 417 -13.09 19.12 -8.04
C ALA A 417 -14.33 18.24 -7.78
N ALA A 418 -15.26 18.68 -6.93
CA ALA A 418 -16.48 17.94 -6.61
C ALA A 418 -17.37 17.71 -7.83
N ILE A 419 -17.52 18.71 -8.71
CA ILE A 419 -18.30 18.53 -9.95
C ILE A 419 -17.59 17.61 -10.96
N CYS A 420 -16.25 17.61 -11.00
CA CYS A 420 -15.47 16.66 -11.80
C CYS A 420 -15.65 15.21 -11.30
N TYR A 421 -15.60 14.97 -9.99
CA TYR A 421 -15.90 13.65 -9.42
C TYR A 421 -17.32 13.21 -9.75
N LEU A 422 -18.30 14.10 -9.59
CA LEU A 422 -19.70 13.81 -9.87
C LEU A 422 -19.93 13.46 -11.36
N CYS A 423 -19.42 14.28 -12.27
CA CYS A 423 -19.63 14.06 -13.70
C CYS A 423 -18.91 12.82 -14.22
N SER A 424 -17.69 12.57 -13.73
CA SER A 424 -16.89 11.42 -14.11
C SER A 424 -17.54 10.12 -13.60
N LEU A 425 -18.10 10.12 -12.39
CA LEU A 425 -18.88 8.99 -11.88
C LEU A 425 -20.12 8.71 -12.74
N MET A 426 -20.93 9.74 -13.00
CA MET A 426 -22.15 9.62 -13.81
C MET A 426 -21.84 9.14 -15.24
N ALA A 427 -20.72 9.57 -15.82
CA ALA A 427 -20.30 9.14 -17.15
C ALA A 427 -19.80 7.68 -17.17
N ARG A 428 -19.04 7.23 -16.15
CA ARG A 428 -18.26 5.99 -16.22
C ARG A 428 -18.85 4.80 -15.46
N ALA A 429 -19.76 4.99 -14.50
CA ALA A 429 -20.30 3.92 -13.66
C ALA A 429 -21.51 3.20 -14.27
N ASN A 430 -21.40 1.92 -14.63
CA ASN A 430 -22.52 1.20 -15.27
C ASN A 430 -23.69 0.87 -14.33
N TYR A 431 -23.47 0.90 -13.01
CA TYR A 431 -24.48 0.60 -11.98
C TYR A 431 -25.40 1.77 -11.66
N ILE A 432 -25.13 2.97 -12.20
CA ILE A 432 -25.98 4.15 -12.02
C ILE A 432 -27.05 4.16 -13.12
N SER A 433 -28.32 4.24 -12.70
CA SER A 433 -29.43 4.29 -13.65
C SER A 433 -29.41 5.59 -14.46
N ILE A 434 -29.73 5.49 -15.75
CA ILE A 434 -29.83 6.66 -16.64
C ILE A 434 -30.86 7.68 -16.16
N LYS A 435 -31.92 7.23 -15.46
CA LYS A 435 -32.92 8.13 -14.85
C LYS A 435 -32.31 9.00 -13.75
N SER A 436 -31.47 8.39 -12.88
CA SER A 436 -30.73 9.13 -11.85
C SER A 436 -29.78 10.14 -12.49
N VAL A 437 -29.06 9.72 -13.55
CA VAL A 437 -28.15 10.59 -14.31
C VAL A 437 -28.89 11.82 -14.86
N LEU A 438 -30.02 11.62 -15.55
CA LEU A 438 -30.81 12.71 -16.11
C LEU A 438 -31.39 13.64 -15.04
N THR A 439 -31.81 13.11 -13.89
CA THR A 439 -32.36 13.92 -12.78
C THR A 439 -31.31 14.87 -12.19
N ILE A 440 -30.09 14.37 -11.98
CA ILE A 440 -28.98 15.19 -11.47
C ILE A 440 -28.51 16.16 -12.55
N ALA A 441 -28.40 15.72 -13.81
CA ALA A 441 -28.03 16.60 -14.93
C ALA A 441 -29.05 17.74 -15.13
N GLN A 442 -30.34 17.48 -14.95
CA GLN A 442 -31.37 18.53 -14.94
C GLN A 442 -31.09 19.57 -13.84
N SER A 443 -30.75 19.13 -12.63
CA SER A 443 -30.39 20.03 -11.54
C SER A 443 -29.15 20.87 -11.85
N MET A 444 -28.17 20.30 -12.58
CA MET A 444 -27.00 21.03 -13.08
C MET A 444 -27.38 22.11 -14.08
N VAL A 445 -28.27 21.78 -15.03
CA VAL A 445 -28.78 22.71 -16.05
C VAL A 445 -29.62 23.83 -15.44
N ASP A 446 -30.48 23.51 -14.46
CA ASP A 446 -31.28 24.50 -13.75
C ASP A 446 -30.38 25.50 -13.00
N TRP A 447 -29.31 25.01 -12.39
CA TRP A 447 -28.29 25.86 -11.76
C TRP A 447 -27.59 26.77 -12.78
N LEU A 448 -27.25 26.24 -13.98
CA LEU A 448 -26.66 27.03 -15.08
C LEU A 448 -27.57 28.17 -15.53
N HIS A 449 -28.86 27.88 -15.76
CA HIS A 449 -29.83 28.91 -16.14
C HIS A 449 -30.03 29.95 -15.04
N ALA A 450 -30.10 29.53 -13.78
CA ALA A 450 -30.17 30.44 -12.63
C ALA A 450 -28.94 31.36 -12.57
N TYR A 451 -27.74 30.82 -12.80
CA TYR A 451 -26.50 31.58 -12.82
C TYR A 451 -26.49 32.64 -13.94
N ILE A 452 -26.87 32.27 -15.17
CA ILE A 452 -26.98 33.20 -16.30
C ILE A 452 -27.97 34.33 -15.97
N ASN A 453 -29.17 33.99 -15.46
CA ASN A 453 -30.17 35.00 -15.08
C ASN A 453 -29.66 35.97 -14.00
N THR A 454 -28.78 35.53 -13.09
CA THR A 454 -28.18 36.43 -12.08
C THR A 454 -27.11 37.34 -12.65
N LEU A 455 -26.41 36.91 -13.71
CA LEU A 455 -25.39 37.72 -14.39
C LEU A 455 -25.99 38.74 -15.35
N GLU A 456 -27.03 38.37 -16.10
CA GLU A 456 -27.77 39.30 -16.96
C GLU A 456 -28.31 40.51 -16.17
N ARG A 457 -28.58 40.33 -14.87
CA ARG A 457 -29.03 41.39 -13.94
C ARG A 457 -27.88 42.23 -13.37
N ASN A 458 -26.67 41.68 -13.31
CA ASN A 458 -25.49 42.30 -12.71
C ASN A 458 -24.51 42.67 -13.83
N SER A 459 -24.87 43.69 -14.61
CA SER A 459 -24.08 44.17 -15.75
C SER A 459 -22.70 44.62 -15.30
N GLY A 460 -21.70 43.77 -15.54
CA GLY A 460 -20.29 44.08 -15.32
C GLY A 460 -19.59 43.07 -14.43
N ASN A 461 -18.87 42.13 -15.03
CA ASN A 461 -17.63 41.57 -14.48
C ASN A 461 -16.94 40.70 -15.53
N SER A 462 -16.08 41.31 -16.36
CA SER A 462 -15.38 40.68 -17.48
C SER A 462 -14.21 39.75 -17.09
N ASN A 463 -14.16 39.24 -15.85
CA ASN A 463 -13.06 38.38 -15.38
C ASN A 463 -13.46 36.91 -15.49
N PRO A 464 -12.94 36.13 -16.47
CA PRO A 464 -13.30 34.73 -16.67
C PRO A 464 -13.05 33.85 -15.43
N ASN A 465 -12.03 34.19 -14.63
CA ASN A 465 -11.66 33.46 -13.41
C ASN A 465 -12.76 33.46 -12.34
N ARG A 466 -13.69 34.43 -12.34
CA ARG A 466 -14.83 34.46 -11.40
C ARG A 466 -15.95 33.48 -11.76
N HIS A 467 -15.96 33.01 -13.00
CA HIS A 467 -16.98 32.13 -13.56
C HIS A 467 -16.49 30.67 -13.66
N LEU A 468 -15.40 30.33 -12.97
CA LEU A 468 -14.81 28.98 -13.01
C LEU A 468 -15.80 27.85 -12.65
N PRO A 469 -16.65 27.98 -11.60
CA PRO A 469 -17.67 26.96 -11.31
C PRO A 469 -18.71 26.81 -12.43
N PHE A 470 -19.01 27.90 -13.16
CA PHE A 470 -19.93 27.88 -14.30
C PHE A 470 -19.33 27.11 -15.49
N TYR A 471 -18.05 27.35 -15.82
CA TYR A 471 -17.39 26.59 -16.89
C TYR A 471 -17.22 25.12 -16.52
N ALA A 472 -16.90 24.82 -15.25
CA ALA A 472 -16.74 23.46 -14.76
C ALA A 472 -18.04 22.64 -14.87
N ILE A 473 -19.19 23.20 -14.45
CA ILE A 473 -20.47 22.51 -14.56
C ILE A 473 -20.99 22.45 -16.01
N CYS A 474 -20.69 23.45 -16.84
CA CYS A 474 -20.91 23.34 -18.29
C CYS A 474 -20.16 22.12 -18.85
N GLN A 475 -18.85 22.02 -18.60
CA GLN A 475 -18.03 20.90 -19.06
C GLN A 475 -18.56 19.56 -18.54
N ALA A 476 -19.01 19.49 -17.28
CA ALA A 476 -19.62 18.31 -16.69
C ALA A 476 -20.87 17.84 -17.46
N VAL A 477 -21.79 18.76 -17.78
CA VAL A 477 -23.00 18.43 -18.55
C VAL A 477 -22.65 17.93 -19.95
N LEU A 478 -21.70 18.59 -20.63
CA LEU A 478 -21.23 18.15 -21.96
C LEU A 478 -20.58 16.75 -21.88
N TYR A 479 -19.75 16.51 -20.88
CA TYR A 479 -19.07 15.23 -20.67
C TYR A 479 -20.04 14.08 -20.39
N ILE A 480 -21.03 14.29 -19.51
CA ILE A 480 -22.08 13.30 -19.24
C ILE A 480 -22.84 12.95 -20.52
N PHE A 481 -23.21 13.96 -21.31
CA PHE A 481 -23.89 13.73 -22.59
C PHE A 481 -23.01 12.91 -23.55
N ILE A 482 -21.74 13.25 -23.70
CA ILE A 482 -20.83 12.52 -24.61
C ILE A 482 -20.73 11.04 -24.25
N TYR A 483 -20.66 10.68 -22.97
CA TYR A 483 -20.51 9.27 -22.57
C TYR A 483 -21.84 8.50 -22.50
N ARG A 484 -22.97 9.17 -22.24
CA ARG A 484 -24.26 8.51 -22.05
C ARG A 484 -25.25 8.69 -23.19
N HIS A 485 -24.88 9.38 -24.28
CA HIS A 485 -25.79 9.67 -25.39
C HIS A 485 -26.49 8.42 -25.92
N GLN A 486 -25.80 7.29 -26.07
CA GLN A 486 -26.40 6.06 -26.59
C GLN A 486 -27.53 5.53 -25.69
N GLU A 487 -27.33 5.58 -24.37
CA GLU A 487 -28.36 5.19 -23.41
C GLU A 487 -29.52 6.18 -23.39
N ILE A 488 -29.23 7.48 -23.55
CA ILE A 488 -30.26 8.51 -23.59
C ILE A 488 -31.12 8.39 -24.85
N VAL A 489 -30.51 8.12 -26.01
CA VAL A 489 -31.22 7.94 -27.29
C VAL A 489 -32.14 6.71 -27.27
N ARG A 490 -31.75 5.65 -26.55
CA ARG A 490 -32.59 4.45 -26.39
C ARG A 490 -33.84 4.68 -25.54
N LEU A 491 -33.89 5.74 -24.73
CA LEU A 491 -35.09 6.11 -24.00
C LEU A 491 -36.09 6.80 -24.93
N SER A 492 -37.36 6.41 -24.84
CA SER A 492 -38.45 6.97 -25.68
C SER A 492 -38.52 8.50 -25.62
N ASP A 493 -38.26 9.08 -24.45
CA ASP A 493 -38.35 10.52 -24.20
C ASP A 493 -36.98 11.16 -23.91
N GLY A 494 -35.87 10.44 -24.14
CA GLY A 494 -34.54 10.89 -23.74
C GLY A 494 -34.07 12.14 -24.50
N ILE A 495 -34.21 12.14 -25.83
CA ILE A 495 -33.87 13.31 -26.66
C ILE A 495 -34.75 14.51 -26.35
N GLN A 496 -36.05 14.29 -26.11
CA GLN A 496 -36.96 15.38 -25.72
C GLN A 496 -36.53 16.01 -24.40
N THR A 497 -36.09 15.18 -23.44
CA THR A 497 -35.55 15.65 -22.16
C THR A 497 -34.33 16.56 -22.35
N ILE A 498 -33.40 16.20 -23.24
CA ILE A 498 -32.22 17.04 -23.52
C ILE A 498 -32.61 18.33 -24.24
N ILE A 499 -33.57 18.30 -25.18
CA ILE A 499 -34.05 19.51 -25.83
C ILE A 499 -34.65 20.48 -24.79
N GLN A 500 -35.34 19.96 -23.77
CA GLN A 500 -35.85 20.75 -22.64
C GLN A 500 -34.75 21.41 -21.80
N TRP A 501 -33.51 20.91 -21.83
CA TRP A 501 -32.37 21.55 -21.15
C TRP A 501 -32.01 22.92 -21.74
N ARG A 502 -32.51 23.26 -22.95
CA ARG A 502 -32.27 24.55 -23.61
C ARG A 502 -30.78 24.91 -23.67
N LEU A 503 -29.95 23.94 -24.03
CA LEU A 503 -28.49 24.08 -24.12
C LEU A 503 -28.07 25.20 -25.08
N SER A 504 -28.89 25.52 -26.09
CA SER A 504 -28.65 26.63 -27.01
C SER A 504 -28.45 27.96 -26.29
N ARG A 505 -29.28 28.27 -25.28
CA ARG A 505 -29.17 29.49 -24.46
C ARG A 505 -27.88 29.52 -23.63
N ILE A 506 -27.47 28.38 -23.10
CA ILE A 506 -26.25 28.29 -22.26
C ILE A 506 -25.02 28.52 -23.12
N ILE A 507 -24.96 27.87 -24.28
CA ILE A 507 -23.82 27.93 -25.21
C ILE A 507 -23.68 29.30 -25.85
N SER A 508 -24.80 29.96 -26.18
CA SER A 508 -24.81 31.29 -26.79
C SER A 508 -24.76 32.44 -25.76
N SER A 509 -24.58 32.15 -24.47
CA SER A 509 -24.49 33.17 -23.43
C SER A 509 -23.22 34.02 -23.58
N GLU A 510 -23.22 35.23 -23.02
CA GLU A 510 -22.05 36.14 -23.04
C GLU A 510 -20.78 35.53 -22.41
N LEU A 511 -20.94 34.52 -21.55
CA LEU A 511 -19.84 33.78 -20.93
C LEU A 511 -19.13 32.83 -21.89
N ASN A 512 -19.77 32.45 -23.00
CA ASN A 512 -19.19 31.61 -24.06
C ASN A 512 -18.43 30.38 -23.53
N PRO A 513 -19.13 29.41 -22.90
CA PRO A 513 -18.50 28.28 -22.23
C PRO A 513 -17.65 27.41 -23.17
N LEU A 514 -17.98 27.35 -24.46
CA LEU A 514 -17.23 26.57 -25.46
C LEU A 514 -15.80 27.06 -25.69
N LYS A 515 -15.51 28.33 -25.34
CA LYS A 515 -14.15 28.88 -25.42
C LYS A 515 -13.24 28.38 -24.29
N PHE A 516 -13.81 28.10 -23.12
CA PHE A 516 -13.05 27.78 -21.90
C PHE A 516 -13.09 26.29 -21.52
N CYS A 517 -14.08 25.54 -22.00
CA CYS A 517 -14.13 24.08 -21.88
C CYS A 517 -13.05 23.41 -22.74
N LEU A 518 -12.66 22.19 -22.37
CA LEU A 518 -11.64 21.44 -23.08
C LEU A 518 -11.99 21.26 -24.58
N PRO A 519 -11.08 21.59 -25.51
CA PRO A 519 -11.36 21.54 -26.95
C PRO A 519 -11.85 20.17 -27.42
N ALA A 520 -11.27 19.08 -26.92
CA ALA A 520 -11.69 17.72 -27.26
C ALA A 520 -13.16 17.45 -26.89
N ILE A 521 -13.60 17.89 -25.70
CA ILE A 521 -14.98 17.75 -25.24
C ILE A 521 -15.92 18.62 -26.08
N THR A 522 -15.54 19.87 -26.32
CA THR A 522 -16.31 20.83 -27.13
C THR A 522 -16.55 20.31 -28.55
N LEU A 523 -15.51 19.78 -29.21
CA LEU A 523 -15.60 19.24 -30.56
C LEU A 523 -16.46 17.97 -30.61
N ARG A 524 -16.24 17.03 -29.68
CA ARG A 524 -17.06 15.80 -29.61
C ARG A 524 -18.52 16.09 -29.31
N PHE A 525 -18.79 17.03 -28.40
CA PHE A 525 -20.14 17.49 -28.14
C PHE A 525 -20.77 18.08 -29.41
N ALA A 526 -20.05 18.91 -30.17
CA ALA A 526 -20.58 19.52 -31.39
C ALA A 526 -20.93 18.47 -32.47
N GLN A 527 -20.11 17.42 -32.61
CA GLN A 527 -20.39 16.28 -33.48
C GLN A 527 -21.70 15.57 -33.08
N LEU A 528 -21.81 15.14 -31.82
CA LEU A 528 -22.99 14.43 -31.32
C LEU A 528 -24.25 15.30 -31.33
N ALA A 529 -24.14 16.56 -30.92
CA ALA A 529 -25.25 17.50 -30.90
C ALA A 529 -25.79 17.80 -32.31
N ARG A 530 -24.93 17.78 -33.33
CA ARG A 530 -25.34 17.85 -34.74
C ARG A 530 -26.05 16.56 -35.18
N ASN A 531 -25.48 15.39 -34.86
CA ASN A 531 -26.04 14.10 -35.25
C ASN A 531 -27.46 13.90 -34.69
N TYR A 532 -27.69 14.31 -33.44
CA TYR A 532 -29.01 14.25 -32.79
C TYR A 532 -29.88 15.49 -32.99
N GLN A 533 -29.45 16.46 -33.82
CA GLN A 533 -30.17 17.69 -34.13
C GLN A 533 -30.58 18.52 -32.89
N ILE A 534 -29.73 18.54 -31.86
CA ILE A 534 -30.01 19.23 -30.58
C ILE A 534 -29.60 20.71 -30.65
N VAL A 535 -28.33 20.99 -30.98
CA VAL A 535 -27.79 22.36 -31.12
C VAL A 535 -26.65 22.37 -32.15
N PHE A 536 -26.62 23.42 -32.98
CA PHE A 536 -25.51 23.68 -33.90
C PHE A 536 -24.45 24.59 -33.26
N CYS A 537 -23.30 24.02 -32.90
CA CYS A 537 -22.25 24.72 -32.15
C CYS A 537 -21.04 25.14 -33.00
N TYR A 538 -20.90 24.65 -34.23
CA TYR A 538 -19.70 24.84 -35.07
C TYR A 538 -19.40 26.30 -35.39
N SER A 539 -20.41 27.12 -35.69
CA SER A 539 -20.21 28.55 -35.97
C SER A 539 -19.61 29.30 -34.78
N ILE A 540 -20.02 28.94 -33.56
CA ILE A 540 -19.51 29.52 -32.32
C ILE A 540 -18.07 29.06 -32.07
N ILE A 541 -17.79 27.77 -32.28
CA ILE A 541 -16.44 27.20 -32.12
C ILE A 541 -15.46 27.82 -33.13
N GLU A 542 -15.87 27.96 -34.39
CA GLU A 542 -15.04 28.57 -35.43
C GLU A 542 -14.76 30.05 -35.12
N THR A 543 -15.78 30.78 -34.67
CA THR A 543 -15.63 32.16 -34.21
C THR A 543 -14.64 32.26 -33.05
N ASN A 544 -14.73 31.35 -32.07
CA ASN A 544 -13.79 31.29 -30.95
C ASN A 544 -12.35 31.00 -31.39
N ASN A 545 -12.17 30.07 -32.33
CA ASN A 545 -10.85 29.74 -32.87
C ASN A 545 -10.23 30.92 -33.62
N ARG A 546 -11.03 31.68 -34.37
CA ARG A 546 -10.57 32.90 -35.05
C ARG A 546 -10.13 33.98 -34.06
N TYR A 547 -10.82 34.14 -32.93
CA TYR A 547 -10.44 35.07 -31.85
C TYR A 547 -9.29 34.56 -30.95
N SER A 548 -8.95 33.27 -31.00
CA SER A 548 -7.82 32.68 -30.26
C SER A 548 -6.52 32.60 -31.09
N LEU A 549 -6.55 32.98 -32.38
CA LEU A 549 -5.33 33.21 -33.15
C LEU A 549 -4.63 34.48 -32.59
N PRO A 550 -3.32 34.46 -32.30
CA PRO A 550 -2.62 35.65 -31.84
C PRO A 550 -2.69 36.73 -32.93
N GLU A 551 -2.98 37.97 -32.54
CA GLU A 551 -2.54 39.15 -33.28
C GLU A 551 -1.00 39.14 -33.30
N LEU A 552 -0.42 38.37 -34.22
CA LEU A 552 1.03 38.28 -34.45
C LEU A 552 1.54 39.44 -35.35
N PHE A 553 0.78 40.52 -35.46
CA PHE A 553 1.12 41.72 -36.24
C PHE A 553 0.77 43.01 -35.49
N SER A 554 1.46 43.25 -34.39
CA SER A 554 1.73 44.61 -33.88
C SER A 554 3.13 44.60 -33.27
N ILE A 555 4.15 44.51 -34.13
CA ILE A 555 5.49 44.98 -33.78
C ILE A 555 5.39 46.50 -33.82
N ASP A 556 5.40 47.13 -32.64
CA ASP A 556 5.96 48.46 -32.36
C ASP A 556 5.35 48.99 -31.06
N ASP A 557 6.03 48.79 -29.93
CA ASP A 557 6.53 49.88 -29.08
C ASP A 557 7.00 49.38 -27.71
N HIS A 558 8.26 49.71 -27.41
CA HIS A 558 8.86 49.57 -26.10
C HIS A 558 8.19 50.49 -25.07
N HIS A 559 8.08 49.98 -23.83
CA HIS A 559 7.68 50.66 -22.58
C HIS A 559 6.19 50.68 -22.22
N ASN A 560 5.70 49.60 -21.60
CA ASN A 560 5.29 49.59 -20.18
C ASN A 560 4.64 48.25 -19.79
N ASN A 561 4.71 47.97 -18.49
CA ASN A 561 4.34 46.74 -17.80
C ASN A 561 2.96 46.15 -18.16
N THR A 562 2.88 44.82 -17.98
CA THR A 562 1.67 43.98 -17.83
C THR A 562 0.77 43.79 -19.06
N SER A 563 1.21 42.95 -19.99
CA SER A 563 0.28 42.13 -20.77
C SER A 563 -0.11 40.91 -19.92
N PRO A 564 -1.38 40.70 -19.54
CA PRO A 564 -1.78 39.44 -18.94
C PRO A 564 -1.75 38.41 -20.07
N LEU A 565 -0.75 37.53 -20.07
CA LEU A 565 -0.83 36.30 -20.85
C LEU A 565 -2.17 35.63 -20.49
N LEU A 566 -3.09 35.53 -21.46
CA LEU A 566 -4.30 34.73 -21.29
C LEU A 566 -3.85 33.31 -20.92
N PRO A 567 -4.27 32.74 -19.78
CA PRO A 567 -3.96 31.35 -19.48
C PRO A 567 -4.65 30.47 -20.53
N SER A 568 -3.87 29.74 -21.32
CA SER A 568 -4.34 28.57 -22.05
C SER A 568 -5.02 27.61 -21.07
N ASN A 569 -6.32 27.37 -21.26
CA ASN A 569 -7.21 26.53 -20.45
C ASN A 569 -7.25 26.86 -18.94
N ILE A 570 -8.18 27.73 -18.55
CA ILE A 570 -8.49 28.05 -17.15
C ILE A 570 -9.05 26.82 -16.39
N LEU A 571 -9.63 25.85 -17.11
CA LEU A 571 -10.07 24.58 -16.54
C LEU A 571 -8.94 23.55 -16.60
N HIS A 572 -8.59 22.98 -15.45
CA HIS A 572 -7.72 21.80 -15.37
C HIS A 572 -8.37 20.60 -16.08
N SER A 573 -7.61 19.92 -16.94
CA SER A 573 -7.97 18.66 -17.59
C SER A 573 -7.94 17.49 -16.59
N TYR A 574 -8.89 17.46 -15.65
CA TYR A 574 -8.88 16.44 -14.61
C TYR A 574 -10.26 15.80 -14.43
N PHE A 575 -10.38 14.55 -14.89
CA PHE A 575 -11.53 13.68 -14.68
C PHE A 575 -11.10 12.49 -13.80
N PRO A 576 -11.55 12.44 -12.53
CA PRO A 576 -11.03 11.48 -11.57
C PRO A 576 -11.23 10.01 -11.91
N PHE A 577 -12.27 9.64 -12.67
CA PHE A 577 -12.54 8.25 -13.06
C PHE A 577 -12.21 7.96 -14.52
N ASP A 578 -11.20 8.63 -15.09
CA ASP A 578 -10.63 8.22 -16.38
C ASP A 578 -10.02 6.80 -16.32
N PRO A 579 -9.84 6.09 -17.45
CA PRO A 579 -9.72 4.63 -17.47
C PRO A 579 -8.65 4.08 -16.54
N TYR A 580 -8.99 3.04 -15.79
CA TYR A 580 -8.10 2.45 -14.79
C TYR A 580 -6.94 1.67 -15.45
N VAL A 581 -5.69 2.08 -15.22
CA VAL A 581 -4.52 1.54 -15.94
C VAL A 581 -3.79 0.40 -15.22
N LEU A 582 -4.02 0.18 -13.91
CA LEU A 582 -3.35 -0.88 -13.16
C LEU A 582 -3.88 -2.26 -13.55
N LYS A 583 -3.00 -3.25 -13.74
CA LYS A 583 -3.34 -4.54 -14.37
C LYS A 583 -4.08 -5.48 -13.42
N ARG A 584 -3.50 -5.84 -12.27
CA ARG A 584 -4.02 -6.87 -11.35
C ARG A 584 -5.35 -6.48 -10.75
N SER A 585 -5.44 -5.26 -10.25
CA SER A 585 -6.62 -4.71 -9.58
C SER A 585 -7.74 -4.29 -10.55
N SER A 586 -7.46 -4.19 -11.86
CA SER A 586 -8.49 -3.84 -12.86
C SER A 586 -9.68 -4.81 -12.89
N ILE A 587 -9.49 -6.06 -12.45
CA ILE A 587 -10.54 -7.09 -12.42
C ILE A 587 -11.77 -6.67 -11.61
N PHE A 588 -11.60 -5.81 -10.60
CA PHE A 588 -12.70 -5.31 -9.76
C PHE A 588 -13.46 -4.16 -10.44
N ILE A 589 -12.79 -3.39 -11.30
CA ILE A 589 -13.32 -2.16 -11.91
C ILE A 589 -13.91 -2.42 -13.29
N ARG A 590 -13.25 -3.19 -14.15
CA ARG A 590 -13.69 -3.46 -15.53
C ARG A 590 -15.17 -3.88 -15.65
N PRO A 591 -15.72 -4.77 -14.79
CA PRO A 591 -17.11 -5.20 -14.89
C PRO A 591 -18.14 -4.09 -14.57
N ILE A 592 -17.73 -3.07 -13.83
CA ILE A 592 -18.58 -1.97 -13.36
C ILE A 592 -18.31 -0.64 -14.07
N TYR A 593 -17.39 -0.65 -15.04
CA TYR A 593 -16.87 0.54 -15.72
C TYR A 593 -17.37 0.61 -17.17
N ILE A 594 -17.55 1.83 -17.67
CA ILE A 594 -17.91 2.12 -19.05
C ILE A 594 -16.72 2.75 -19.75
N ASP A 595 -16.16 1.97 -20.66
CA ASP A 595 -15.18 2.45 -21.61
C ASP A 595 -15.84 3.31 -22.69
N TYR A 596 -15.10 4.31 -23.16
CA TYR A 596 -15.53 5.10 -24.31
C TYR A 596 -15.51 4.22 -25.56
N ARG A 597 -16.59 4.23 -26.34
CA ARG A 597 -16.68 3.53 -27.63
C ARG A 597 -16.93 4.58 -28.72
N ASP A 598 -16.01 4.68 -29.67
CA ASP A 598 -16.19 5.53 -30.85
C ASP A 598 -17.03 4.78 -31.90
N GLU A 599 -18.07 5.41 -32.43
CA GLU A 599 -18.95 4.85 -33.48
C GLU A 599 -18.20 4.57 -34.81
N ASN A 600 -16.97 5.08 -34.96
CA ASN A 600 -16.19 4.96 -36.19
C ASN A 600 -15.42 3.63 -36.32
N GLU A 601 -15.26 2.84 -35.24
CA GLU A 601 -14.61 1.52 -35.35
C GLU A 601 -15.51 0.47 -36.02
N ASP A 602 -16.83 0.58 -35.85
CA ASP A 602 -17.80 -0.35 -36.44
C ASP A 602 -18.07 -0.09 -37.94
N LEU A 603 -17.81 1.13 -38.43
CA LEU A 603 -17.97 1.48 -39.85
C LEU A 603 -16.74 1.18 -40.71
N ASN A 604 -15.54 1.13 -40.10
CA ASN A 604 -14.31 0.80 -40.81
C ASN A 604 -14.10 -0.71 -40.99
N THR A 605 -14.74 -1.55 -40.18
CA THR A 605 -14.72 -3.02 -40.36
C THR A 605 -15.71 -3.53 -41.41
N MET A 606 -16.58 -2.67 -41.96
CA MET A 606 -17.50 -3.02 -43.06
C MET A 606 -17.20 -2.36 -44.42
N LYS A 607 -16.11 -1.60 -44.54
CA LYS A 607 -15.72 -0.95 -45.82
C LYS A 607 -14.64 -1.68 -46.62
N ASP A 608 -14.16 -2.84 -46.18
CA ASP A 608 -13.16 -3.64 -46.91
C ASP A 608 -13.73 -4.52 -48.04
N LEU A 609 -14.94 -4.26 -48.56
CA LEU A 609 -15.52 -5.05 -49.64
C LEU A 609 -16.02 -4.31 -50.88
N ASP A 610 -15.97 -2.98 -50.99
CA ASP A 610 -16.31 -2.31 -52.25
C ASP A 610 -15.41 -1.13 -52.56
N ASP A 611 -14.29 -1.47 -53.20
CA ASP A 611 -13.38 -0.55 -53.86
C ASP A 611 -14.02 -0.06 -55.17
N ARG A 612 -14.52 1.19 -55.19
CA ARG A 612 -14.32 2.21 -56.26
C ARG A 612 -15.41 3.30 -56.26
N ASN A 613 -14.93 4.53 -56.26
CA ASN A 613 -15.59 5.79 -56.62
C ASN A 613 -16.38 6.53 -55.53
N GLN A 614 -15.68 7.34 -54.72
CA GLN A 614 -15.99 8.77 -54.60
C GLN A 614 -14.82 9.51 -53.92
N GLN A 615 -14.14 10.33 -54.72
CA GLN A 615 -13.29 11.42 -54.26
C GLN A 615 -14.21 12.55 -53.73
N ASP A 616 -13.67 13.32 -52.78
CA ASP A 616 -14.25 14.49 -52.11
C ASP A 616 -14.89 14.23 -50.73
N ILE A 617 -14.06 13.91 -49.73
CA ILE A 617 -14.34 14.17 -48.31
C ILE A 617 -13.08 14.81 -47.69
N ASP A 618 -13.29 15.92 -46.98
CA ASP A 618 -12.31 16.86 -46.42
C ASP A 618 -11.08 16.20 -45.75
N ASP A 619 -9.88 16.65 -46.15
CA ASP A 619 -8.58 16.39 -45.50
C ASP A 619 -8.50 16.86 -44.02
N SER A 620 -9.60 17.41 -43.45
CA SER A 620 -9.67 17.80 -42.03
C SER A 620 -9.88 16.61 -41.08
N ASP A 621 -10.44 15.50 -41.57
CA ASP A 621 -10.85 14.37 -40.73
C ASP A 621 -9.69 13.42 -40.39
N ASP A 622 -8.64 13.35 -41.23
CA ASP A 622 -7.46 12.51 -40.98
C ASP A 622 -6.54 13.10 -39.91
N ILE A 623 -6.43 14.43 -39.84
CA ILE A 623 -5.72 15.11 -38.73
C ILE A 623 -6.52 14.97 -37.43
N LEU A 624 -7.85 15.00 -37.50
CA LEU A 624 -8.74 14.84 -36.36
C LEU A 624 -8.64 13.44 -35.74
N THR A 625 -8.53 12.41 -36.58
CA THR A 625 -8.40 11.00 -36.16
C THR A 625 -7.06 10.79 -35.43
N SER A 626 -5.96 11.39 -35.90
CA SER A 626 -4.67 11.33 -35.21
C SER A 626 -4.66 11.98 -33.82
N MET A 627 -5.40 13.08 -33.61
CA MET A 627 -5.58 13.73 -32.30
C MET A 627 -6.46 12.95 -31.33
N ILE A 628 -7.31 12.06 -31.84
CA ILE A 628 -8.22 11.22 -31.07
C ILE A 628 -7.56 9.88 -30.72
N MET A 629 -6.68 9.36 -31.60
CA MET A 629 -5.97 8.09 -31.39
C MET A 629 -4.91 8.14 -30.27
N SER A 630 -4.53 9.34 -29.80
CA SER A 630 -3.82 9.52 -28.54
C SER A 630 -4.82 9.61 -27.38
N THR A 631 -5.07 8.45 -26.76
CA THR A 631 -5.70 8.19 -25.46
C THR A 631 -5.94 9.40 -24.53
N THR A 632 -7.21 9.67 -24.18
CA THR A 632 -7.69 10.64 -23.15
C THR A 632 -7.23 12.11 -23.28
N PRO A 633 -8.04 13.10 -22.83
CA PRO A 633 -7.72 14.53 -22.94
C PRO A 633 -6.42 15.00 -22.26
N ASN A 634 -5.70 14.10 -21.58
CA ASN A 634 -4.47 14.38 -20.85
C ASN A 634 -3.19 14.03 -21.60
N ASP A 635 -3.20 13.26 -22.69
CA ASP A 635 -1.95 12.84 -23.37
C ASP A 635 -1.43 13.84 -24.42
N PHE A 636 -1.78 15.13 -24.30
CA PHE A 636 -1.37 16.17 -25.26
C PHE A 636 -0.01 16.80 -24.88
N ASP A 637 1.07 16.39 -25.54
CA ASP A 637 2.38 17.05 -25.47
C ASP A 637 2.43 18.24 -26.47
N PRO A 638 2.74 19.49 -26.04
CA PRO A 638 2.79 20.65 -26.93
C PRO A 638 3.90 20.60 -28.00
N THR A 639 4.87 19.69 -27.87
CA THR A 639 6.06 19.64 -28.74
C THR A 639 5.81 18.98 -30.10
N ASP A 640 4.73 18.19 -30.26
CA ASP A 640 4.38 17.48 -31.50
C ASP A 640 3.80 18.38 -32.62
N ARG A 641 3.53 19.66 -32.32
CA ARG A 641 3.12 20.63 -33.35
C ARG A 641 4.22 20.95 -34.37
N ILE A 642 5.50 20.78 -34.02
CA ILE A 642 6.61 21.26 -34.87
C ILE A 642 7.04 20.21 -35.91
N SER A 643 6.89 18.92 -35.60
CA SER A 643 7.27 17.82 -36.50
C SER A 643 6.24 17.61 -37.63
N SER A 644 4.95 17.63 -37.30
CA SER A 644 3.84 17.41 -38.24
C SER A 644 3.69 18.51 -39.31
N LEU A 645 3.96 19.78 -38.95
CA LEU A 645 3.99 20.91 -39.89
C LEU A 645 5.15 20.84 -40.90
N SER A 646 6.24 20.14 -40.57
CA SER A 646 7.42 20.08 -41.43
C SER A 646 7.33 19.04 -42.57
N ILE A 647 6.39 18.08 -42.45
CA ILE A 647 6.22 16.98 -43.41
C ILE A 647 5.26 17.38 -44.54
N SER A 648 4.20 18.14 -44.27
CA SER A 648 3.21 18.56 -45.28
C SER A 648 3.70 19.63 -46.28
N ILE A 649 4.85 20.27 -46.04
CA ILE A 649 5.39 21.28 -46.98
C ILE A 649 6.19 20.62 -48.13
N LYS A 650 6.55 19.34 -48.05
CA LYS A 650 7.40 18.68 -49.07
C LYS A 650 6.67 18.03 -50.25
N ASN A 651 5.35 17.89 -50.21
CA ASN A 651 4.59 17.15 -51.24
C ASN A 651 3.59 18.02 -52.04
N SER A 652 4.05 19.13 -52.62
CA SER A 652 3.36 19.72 -53.79
C SER A 652 4.38 20.11 -54.87
N HIS A 653 4.26 19.49 -56.05
CA HIS A 653 5.23 19.53 -57.13
C HIS A 653 5.23 20.82 -57.98
N HIS A 654 6.45 21.24 -58.32
CA HIS A 654 6.94 21.81 -59.58
C HIS A 654 5.96 22.40 -60.62
N ARG A 655 6.18 23.69 -60.95
CA ARG A 655 6.27 24.17 -62.34
C ARG A 655 7.47 25.10 -62.51
N SER A 656 8.15 24.92 -63.63
CA SER A 656 9.51 25.36 -63.98
C SER A 656 9.63 26.80 -64.51
N SER A 657 10.72 27.50 -64.16
CA SER A 657 11.49 28.34 -65.09
C SER A 657 12.89 28.70 -64.55
N LYS A 658 13.94 28.11 -65.18
CA LYS A 658 15.28 28.66 -65.56
C LYS A 658 15.66 30.02 -64.93
N LEU A 659 16.78 30.21 -64.19
CA LEU A 659 18.23 30.21 -64.57
C LEU A 659 19.05 30.86 -63.39
N PRO A 660 20.41 30.97 -63.37
CA PRO A 660 21.25 30.13 -62.51
C PRO A 660 22.22 30.87 -61.53
N PHE A 661 22.90 30.06 -60.67
CA PHE A 661 24.20 30.27 -60.00
C PHE A 661 24.50 31.58 -59.23
N GLY A 662 24.81 31.46 -57.92
CA GLY A 662 25.43 32.54 -57.15
C GLY A 662 25.83 32.21 -55.70
N ARG A 663 27.00 31.57 -55.55
CA ARG A 663 27.99 31.61 -54.44
C ARG A 663 27.57 32.13 -53.05
N SER A 664 27.82 31.30 -52.02
CA SER A 664 28.06 31.73 -50.63
C SER A 664 29.26 32.69 -50.52
N PRO A 665 29.16 33.67 -49.60
CA PRO A 665 30.26 34.00 -48.69
C PRO A 665 29.70 34.09 -47.26
N GLY A 666 30.32 33.49 -46.24
CA GLY A 666 31.71 33.68 -45.89
C GLY A 666 31.75 34.49 -44.60
N PHE A 667 32.09 33.82 -43.51
CA PHE A 667 32.41 34.40 -42.20
C PHE A 667 33.25 35.67 -42.32
N ARG A 668 32.86 36.73 -41.59
CA ARG A 668 33.79 37.72 -41.05
C ARG A 668 33.40 38.10 -39.63
N THR A 669 34.32 37.75 -38.74
CA THR A 669 34.54 38.30 -37.41
C THR A 669 35.10 39.73 -37.48
N VAL A 670 35.13 40.36 -36.30
CA VAL A 670 35.82 41.62 -35.91
C VAL A 670 34.98 42.87 -36.22
N SER A 671 34.66 43.77 -35.29
CA SER A 671 35.29 44.22 -34.04
C SER A 671 34.27 44.58 -32.97
#